data_AF-A0A6M0A940-F1
#
_entry.id   AF-A0A6M0A940-F1
#
_cell.length_a   1.000
_cell.length_b   1.000
_cell.length_c   1.000
_cell.angle_alpha   90.00
_cell.angle_beta   90.00
_cell.angle_gamma   90.00
#
_symmetry.space_group_name_H-M   'P 1'
#
loop_
_entity.id
_entity.type
_entity.pdbx_description
1 polymer ?
#
loop_
_entity_poly.entity_id
_entity_poly.type
_entity_poly.pdbx_seq_one_letter_code
_entity_poly.pdbx_strand_id
1 'polypeptide(L)'
;GAVSIDGRNGTEANNNGTQLVSRLENGGIGKSGDITIKADSVSVTNSAVLDASLKGEGSAGNINIDARQVIFEGAPRVTFRRRDGRIDTNEASSEAKVNVERGATGQGGTITIKAESLSILDGARLSANLNSKGTGGNIEIFASDSVTVSGARGNRFSRIRSNVGEFIGKDAVGNGGNITIHTGSLSVTKSGQIQTNLFGIGNAGKITIKARDTVTIDGIANKDNIASGLRSRVGPDREDKKFRNQSKARGNGGNITIEATSVFVTNGGQVSTEIDDKGNAGNISIIAEDKVIFDGAAKNKVKGKENKFSSIIFTRVRPQAEGDGGNVSIKARSVDFTNGAQINSETRGQGNGGDVEIIARDRVLVDGFSELIGADSAIVSDVQPDGKKNGGDISITVTEGSLEITGGAKLASGTEGKGDGGDVIIKVRDQVLIDGIGINDEASRILTGVGPRTIDGDGGDISIEANSIAVTNGGTLGAGTSGSGDGGNIKLTSSNTVTVDDALIQSRVNEGATGDGGDIEITTSSLSLINGGRVEAGTFGVSQAALNPELTNQSYQEFVLADQPVAYWRLDETTSITAVDSSGNGFNGTYRNGVIQGVPGVSGTAGEFDGNNDAVDVGIIAPGSELDISNQSFTVEAWVKPNELKEQSYLGIHPSNNRNDGNGDSLYFRVSRKGSVRFGDFPKDLETPGNIIEPDTWYHIVATYDQDSNTNTIFVDGREVNSNKQGAFESQNPRVLIGNWTRGNGGFNQPFNGVIDEVAVYDKALSPETITSHFLLGQLNLVSPESLPDSGANAGNITVKADDITISGVSPTNSDLASGLVSSSSGDFSGVAGEITIDTDSLKVEDRGEINVSSQRALAGSITIDTDSLKVEDGGIITVRSEEGRAGNLDITANSLLLNKGRLFAETAQTPNPGESGANITLNVSDLIQLKNESLISAQASGEATGGNITINNNPFLIVFPPTSSNGSDIIANAPMGQGGNITINAFSIFGDIEERKAIPGNRTNDIDASGTTDGVVNINTENDFLEREPNSLPTDPAQPQFDQRCQPSNSTGSRFINTGRGGLPPRPGEISSNTLWEDIRHPTTRGRYRSRTALVNPPVKPPTTPKPKRIIEAQGLMIDADGNIFLTAYPTTVTPDGFRQVPGSCYLR
;
A
#
# COMPACT_ATOMS: atom_id res chain seq x y z
N GLY A 1 -39.93 12.39 -46.66
CA GLY A 1 -40.43 13.55 -45.89
C GLY A 1 -40.19 13.37 -44.40
N ALA A 2 -40.64 14.28 -43.54
CA ALA A 2 -40.43 14.20 -42.09
C ALA A 2 -41.65 13.61 -41.35
N VAL A 3 -41.41 12.82 -40.30
CA VAL A 3 -42.42 12.35 -39.34
C VAL A 3 -42.11 12.96 -37.98
N SER A 4 -43.02 13.77 -37.44
CA SER A 4 -42.91 14.31 -36.09
C SER A 4 -44.06 13.82 -35.23
N ILE A 5 -43.72 13.21 -34.10
CA ILE A 5 -44.65 12.72 -33.09
C ILE A 5 -44.39 13.56 -31.85
N ASP A 6 -45.21 14.59 -31.69
CA ASP A 6 -45.03 15.59 -30.65
C ASP A 6 -46.11 15.46 -29.57
N GLY A 7 -45.69 15.34 -28.32
CA GLY A 7 -46.61 15.32 -27.18
C GLY A 7 -47.08 16.72 -26.78
N ARG A 8 -48.04 16.80 -25.85
CA ARG A 8 -48.50 18.07 -25.28
C ARG A 8 -47.79 18.32 -23.95
N ASN A 9 -47.27 19.55 -23.77
CA ASN A 9 -46.90 20.11 -22.46
C ASN A 9 -48.16 20.34 -21.60
N GLY A 10 -48.78 19.26 -21.12
CA GLY A 10 -49.97 19.34 -20.27
C GLY A 10 -49.63 19.87 -18.88
N THR A 11 -50.47 20.78 -18.37
CA THR A 11 -50.51 21.30 -16.99
C THR A 11 -51.13 20.32 -15.99
N GLU A 12 -51.31 19.05 -16.37
CA GLU A 12 -51.98 18.02 -15.57
C GLU A 12 -51.04 16.82 -15.40
N ALA A 13 -50.95 16.31 -14.17
CA ALA A 13 -49.91 15.39 -13.71
C ALA A 13 -49.86 14.01 -14.38
N ASN A 14 -50.79 13.68 -15.29
CA ASN A 14 -51.00 12.31 -15.77
C ASN A 14 -51.23 12.18 -17.29
N ASN A 15 -51.01 13.22 -18.10
CA ASN A 15 -51.14 13.08 -19.55
C ASN A 15 -49.85 12.52 -20.16
N ASN A 16 -49.84 11.22 -20.43
CA ASN A 16 -49.03 10.68 -21.51
C ASN A 16 -49.33 11.53 -22.76
N GLY A 17 -48.30 12.00 -23.47
CA GLY A 17 -48.48 12.84 -24.65
C GLY A 17 -49.15 12.10 -25.82
N THR A 18 -48.81 12.49 -27.03
CA THR A 18 -49.21 11.76 -28.25
C THR A 18 -48.61 10.35 -28.22
N GLN A 19 -49.44 9.32 -28.42
CA GLN A 19 -48.99 7.93 -28.41
C GLN A 19 -49.28 7.23 -29.74
N LEU A 20 -48.30 6.50 -30.26
CA LEU A 20 -48.49 5.50 -31.30
C LEU A 20 -48.39 4.12 -30.65
N VAL A 21 -49.49 3.37 -30.64
CA VAL A 21 -49.62 2.17 -29.79
C VAL A 21 -50.00 0.96 -30.63
N SER A 22 -49.26 -0.13 -30.44
CA SER A 22 -49.52 -1.46 -30.98
C SER A 22 -49.20 -2.51 -29.90
N ARG A 23 -50.05 -2.60 -28.88
CA ARG A 23 -49.82 -3.43 -27.68
C ARG A 23 -50.88 -4.53 -27.51
N LEU A 24 -50.48 -5.69 -27.02
CA LEU A 24 -51.40 -6.74 -26.55
C LEU A 24 -51.84 -6.39 -25.12
N GLU A 25 -53.13 -6.11 -24.92
CA GLU A 25 -53.69 -5.70 -23.63
C GLU A 25 -53.85 -6.89 -22.66
N ASN A 26 -54.15 -6.59 -21.39
CA ASN A 26 -54.41 -7.58 -20.35
C ASN A 26 -55.44 -8.63 -20.78
N GLY A 27 -55.11 -9.91 -20.58
CA GLY A 27 -55.97 -11.04 -20.93
C GLY A 27 -55.94 -11.46 -22.40
N GLY A 28 -55.23 -10.73 -23.26
CA GLY A 28 -54.97 -11.15 -24.63
C GLY A 28 -53.89 -12.24 -24.71
N ILE A 29 -54.02 -13.15 -25.67
CA ILE A 29 -53.01 -14.18 -25.99
C ILE A 29 -52.59 -13.99 -27.46
N GLY A 30 -51.30 -13.83 -27.74
CA GLY A 30 -50.79 -13.69 -29.10
C GLY A 30 -49.58 -12.77 -29.22
N LYS A 31 -49.37 -12.21 -30.42
CA LYS A 31 -48.26 -11.29 -30.72
C LYS A 31 -48.79 -9.87 -30.92
N SER A 32 -48.23 -8.88 -30.22
CA SER A 32 -48.51 -7.47 -30.50
C SER A 32 -48.00 -7.09 -31.90
N GLY A 33 -48.67 -6.17 -32.59
CA GLY A 33 -48.24 -5.73 -33.93
C GLY A 33 -46.97 -4.88 -33.88
N ASP A 34 -46.27 -4.77 -35.00
CA ASP A 34 -45.06 -3.96 -35.12
C ASP A 34 -45.39 -2.50 -35.48
N ILE A 35 -44.61 -1.54 -34.96
CA ILE A 35 -44.63 -0.14 -35.36
C ILE A 35 -43.45 0.08 -36.31
N THR A 36 -43.71 0.44 -37.58
CA THR A 36 -42.65 0.75 -38.55
C THR A 36 -42.78 2.17 -39.06
N ILE A 37 -41.73 2.97 -38.92
CA ILE A 37 -41.65 4.35 -39.40
C ILE A 37 -40.49 4.44 -40.40
N LYS A 38 -40.81 4.79 -41.64
CA LYS A 38 -39.83 5.08 -42.69
C LYS A 38 -39.98 6.52 -43.16
N ALA A 39 -38.95 7.34 -42.97
CA ALA A 39 -38.99 8.77 -43.25
C ALA A 39 -37.59 9.32 -43.54
N ASP A 40 -37.47 10.56 -43.97
CA ASP A 40 -36.17 11.23 -44.05
C ASP A 40 -35.71 11.65 -42.65
N SER A 41 -36.64 12.10 -41.80
CA SER A 41 -36.38 12.40 -40.40
C SER A 41 -37.54 11.97 -39.52
N VAL A 42 -37.22 11.52 -38.30
CA VAL A 42 -38.18 11.12 -37.27
C VAL A 42 -37.87 11.87 -35.97
N SER A 43 -38.86 12.57 -35.41
CA SER A 43 -38.74 13.21 -34.11
C SER A 43 -39.84 12.74 -33.15
N VAL A 44 -39.47 12.34 -31.94
CA VAL A 44 -40.38 11.95 -30.85
C VAL A 44 -40.10 12.86 -29.66
N THR A 45 -40.97 13.85 -29.47
CA THR A 45 -40.70 15.01 -28.60
C THR A 45 -41.82 15.26 -27.58
N ASN A 46 -41.54 16.07 -26.56
CA ASN A 46 -42.52 16.55 -25.57
C ASN A 46 -43.38 15.45 -24.91
N SER A 47 -42.76 14.34 -24.51
CA SER A 47 -43.43 13.19 -23.87
C SER A 47 -44.26 12.30 -24.80
N ALA A 48 -43.94 12.30 -26.09
CA ALA A 48 -44.53 11.37 -27.05
C ALA A 48 -44.05 9.92 -26.82
N VAL A 49 -44.91 8.94 -27.08
CA VAL A 49 -44.62 7.53 -26.81
C VAL A 49 -44.89 6.64 -28.03
N LEU A 50 -43.92 5.78 -28.37
CA LEU A 50 -44.09 4.63 -29.26
C LEU A 50 -44.19 3.37 -28.39
N ASP A 51 -45.33 2.68 -28.39
CA ASP A 51 -45.60 1.57 -27.47
C ASP A 51 -46.00 0.30 -28.23
N ALA A 52 -45.09 -0.67 -28.34
CA ALA A 52 -45.37 -2.00 -28.87
C ALA A 52 -45.30 -3.11 -27.80
N SER A 53 -45.57 -2.74 -26.54
CA SER A 53 -45.37 -3.61 -25.37
C SER A 53 -46.36 -4.80 -25.29
N LEU A 54 -46.06 -5.74 -24.41
CA LEU A 54 -46.89 -6.91 -24.08
C LEU A 54 -47.46 -6.75 -22.66
N LYS A 55 -48.79 -6.78 -22.51
CA LYS A 55 -49.49 -6.86 -21.20
C LYS A 55 -50.27 -8.17 -20.99
N GLY A 56 -50.40 -8.99 -22.03
CA GLY A 56 -51.03 -10.32 -22.00
C GLY A 56 -50.03 -11.47 -22.06
N GLU A 57 -50.41 -12.57 -22.69
CA GLU A 57 -49.54 -13.74 -22.90
C GLU A 57 -49.05 -13.82 -24.36
N GLY A 58 -47.74 -14.00 -24.58
CA GLY A 58 -47.17 -14.19 -25.93
C GLY A 58 -45.94 -13.34 -26.24
N SER A 59 -45.98 -12.49 -27.26
CA SER A 59 -44.81 -11.69 -27.68
C SER A 59 -45.18 -10.22 -27.89
N ALA A 60 -44.33 -9.31 -27.40
CA ALA A 60 -44.40 -7.90 -27.77
C ALA A 60 -44.05 -7.70 -29.25
N GLY A 61 -44.47 -6.55 -29.77
CA GLY A 61 -44.21 -6.13 -31.15
C GLY A 61 -42.89 -5.40 -31.23
N ASN A 62 -42.39 -5.23 -32.46
CA ASN A 62 -41.15 -4.51 -32.73
C ASN A 62 -41.43 -3.03 -33.02
N ILE A 63 -40.43 -2.19 -32.75
CA ILE A 63 -40.42 -0.79 -33.22
C ILE A 63 -39.26 -0.65 -34.19
N ASN A 64 -39.55 -0.41 -35.47
CA ASN A 64 -38.56 -0.27 -36.53
C ASN A 64 -38.58 1.17 -37.07
N ILE A 65 -37.48 1.90 -36.93
CA ILE A 65 -37.30 3.26 -37.44
C ILE A 65 -36.19 3.24 -38.49
N ASP A 66 -36.52 3.61 -39.72
CA ASP A 66 -35.60 3.75 -40.86
C ASP A 66 -35.65 5.21 -41.35
N ALA A 67 -34.69 6.02 -40.91
CA ALA A 67 -34.64 7.44 -41.26
C ALA A 67 -33.26 8.04 -41.15
N ARG A 68 -32.95 9.05 -41.98
CA ARG A 68 -31.66 9.72 -41.98
C ARG A 68 -31.32 10.33 -40.61
N GLN A 69 -32.27 11.03 -40.00
CA GLN A 69 -32.14 11.59 -38.65
C GLN A 69 -33.24 11.09 -37.74
N VAL A 70 -32.86 10.66 -36.53
CA VAL A 70 -33.79 10.25 -35.49
C VAL A 70 -33.52 11.03 -34.20
N ILE A 71 -34.52 11.72 -33.67
CA ILE A 71 -34.41 12.52 -32.45
C ILE A 71 -35.48 12.11 -31.46
N PHE A 72 -35.05 11.75 -30.25
CA PHE A 72 -35.90 11.58 -29.09
C PHE A 72 -35.53 12.68 -28.08
N GLU A 73 -36.48 13.51 -27.69
CA GLU A 73 -36.23 14.62 -26.76
C GLU A 73 -37.34 14.70 -25.70
N GLY A 74 -36.97 14.68 -24.43
CA GLY A 74 -37.93 14.82 -23.32
C GLY A 74 -38.58 16.20 -23.26
N ALA A 75 -39.73 16.33 -22.60
CA ALA A 75 -40.38 17.63 -22.44
C ALA A 75 -39.58 18.59 -21.53
N PRO A 76 -39.74 19.92 -21.61
CA PRO A 76 -39.22 20.82 -20.57
C PRO A 76 -39.80 20.52 -19.18
N ARG A 77 -39.10 20.87 -18.10
CA ARG A 77 -39.67 20.80 -16.74
C ARG A 77 -40.71 21.90 -16.56
N VAL A 78 -41.97 21.50 -16.36
CA VAL A 78 -43.05 22.40 -15.98
C VAL A 78 -43.48 22.09 -14.55
N THR A 79 -43.27 23.04 -13.65
CA THR A 79 -43.75 23.00 -12.28
C THR A 79 -45.10 23.71 -12.23
N PHE A 80 -46.14 23.04 -11.73
CA PHE A 80 -47.47 23.64 -11.57
C PHE A 80 -48.02 23.35 -10.18
N ARG A 81 -48.80 24.31 -9.69
CA ARG A 81 -49.43 24.20 -8.38
C ARG A 81 -50.82 23.61 -8.58
N ARG A 82 -51.07 22.45 -7.97
CA ARG A 82 -52.39 21.83 -7.90
C ARG A 82 -53.37 22.74 -7.16
N ARG A 83 -54.67 22.51 -7.38
CA ARG A 83 -55.76 23.19 -6.65
C ARG A 83 -55.72 22.98 -5.13
N ASP A 84 -55.06 21.91 -4.64
CA ASP A 84 -54.85 21.62 -3.21
C ASP A 84 -53.60 22.30 -2.61
N GLY A 85 -52.94 23.17 -3.39
CA GLY A 85 -51.73 23.89 -2.97
C GLY A 85 -50.44 23.08 -3.10
N ARG A 86 -50.49 21.78 -3.44
CA ARG A 86 -49.31 20.96 -3.70
C ARG A 86 -48.64 21.37 -4.99
N ILE A 87 -47.32 21.32 -5.01
CA ILE A 87 -46.53 21.59 -6.20
C ILE A 87 -46.22 20.25 -6.87
N ASP A 88 -46.70 20.11 -8.09
CA ASP A 88 -46.39 18.98 -8.96
C ASP A 88 -45.44 19.42 -10.07
N THR A 89 -44.61 18.49 -10.52
CA THR A 89 -43.72 18.69 -11.67
C THR A 89 -44.09 17.68 -12.75
N ASN A 90 -44.24 18.13 -14.00
CA ASN A 90 -44.39 17.21 -15.12
C ASN A 90 -43.05 16.50 -15.39
N GLU A 91 -43.07 15.16 -15.34
CA GLU A 91 -41.91 14.29 -15.49
C GLU A 91 -42.03 13.29 -16.66
N ALA A 92 -42.99 13.48 -17.56
CA ALA A 92 -43.18 12.54 -18.66
C ALA A 92 -41.99 12.56 -19.66
N SER A 93 -41.51 11.37 -20.01
CA SER A 93 -40.39 11.15 -20.94
C SER A 93 -40.93 10.87 -22.34
N SER A 94 -40.23 11.34 -23.36
CA SER A 94 -40.42 10.82 -24.72
C SER A 94 -39.80 9.43 -24.79
N GLU A 95 -40.55 8.41 -25.21
CA GLU A 95 -40.13 7.02 -25.04
C GLU A 95 -40.55 6.11 -26.20
N ALA A 96 -39.64 5.27 -26.68
CA ALA A 96 -40.00 4.06 -27.44
C ALA A 96 -39.88 2.85 -26.53
N LYS A 97 -40.93 2.02 -26.45
CA LYS A 97 -40.97 0.87 -25.56
C LYS A 97 -41.58 -0.40 -26.15
N VAL A 98 -40.92 -1.53 -25.86
CA VAL A 98 -41.28 -2.90 -26.26
C VAL A 98 -41.30 -3.84 -25.04
N ASN A 99 -41.73 -3.31 -23.89
CA ASN A 99 -41.62 -3.98 -22.59
C ASN A 99 -42.52 -5.22 -22.51
N VAL A 100 -42.14 -6.18 -21.66
CA VAL A 100 -43.07 -7.16 -21.06
C VAL A 100 -43.57 -6.54 -19.76
N GLU A 101 -44.79 -5.99 -19.77
CA GLU A 101 -45.34 -5.21 -18.67
C GLU A 101 -45.79 -6.11 -17.49
N ARG A 102 -46.05 -5.51 -16.32
CA ARG A 102 -46.50 -6.24 -15.14
C ARG A 102 -47.78 -7.05 -15.43
N GLY A 103 -47.77 -8.33 -15.08
CA GLY A 103 -48.91 -9.25 -15.29
C GLY A 103 -48.88 -9.97 -16.63
N ALA A 104 -47.96 -9.62 -17.53
CA ALA A 104 -47.73 -10.34 -18.77
C ALA A 104 -46.89 -11.61 -18.58
N THR A 105 -46.93 -12.52 -19.53
CA THR A 105 -45.99 -13.64 -19.63
C THR A 105 -45.57 -13.82 -21.07
N GLY A 106 -44.28 -13.72 -21.37
CA GLY A 106 -43.85 -13.77 -22.77
C GLY A 106 -42.51 -13.12 -23.09
N GLN A 107 -42.31 -12.86 -24.38
CA GLN A 107 -41.07 -12.32 -24.92
C GLN A 107 -41.22 -10.83 -25.27
N GLY A 108 -40.25 -10.01 -24.87
CA GLY A 108 -40.14 -8.62 -25.29
C GLY A 108 -39.81 -8.50 -26.79
N GLY A 109 -40.15 -7.35 -27.37
CA GLY A 109 -39.88 -7.07 -28.79
C GLY A 109 -38.51 -6.46 -28.99
N THR A 110 -38.18 -6.12 -30.24
CA THR A 110 -36.93 -5.41 -30.56
C THR A 110 -37.23 -3.97 -30.99
N ILE A 111 -36.46 -3.01 -30.46
CA ILE A 111 -36.38 -1.65 -31.00
C ILE A 111 -35.20 -1.61 -31.98
N THR A 112 -35.47 -1.46 -33.27
CA THR A 112 -34.46 -1.31 -34.31
C THR A 112 -34.45 0.11 -34.85
N ILE A 113 -33.31 0.80 -34.77
CA ILE A 113 -33.14 2.13 -35.35
C ILE A 113 -32.02 2.09 -36.39
N LYS A 114 -32.35 2.40 -37.65
CA LYS A 114 -31.39 2.60 -38.75
C LYS A 114 -31.38 4.07 -39.12
N ALA A 115 -30.22 4.73 -38.95
CA ALA A 115 -30.10 6.16 -39.21
C ALA A 115 -28.69 6.59 -39.66
N GLU A 116 -28.55 7.83 -40.12
CA GLU A 116 -27.23 8.47 -40.12
C GLU A 116 -26.88 8.92 -38.70
N SER A 117 -27.80 9.61 -38.03
CA SER A 117 -27.63 10.09 -36.66
C SER A 117 -28.84 9.83 -35.77
N LEU A 118 -28.58 9.46 -34.51
CA LEU A 118 -29.57 9.27 -33.45
C LEU A 118 -29.23 10.14 -32.23
N SER A 119 -30.19 10.94 -31.76
CA SER A 119 -30.05 11.74 -30.55
C SER A 119 -31.13 11.37 -29.53
N ILE A 120 -30.72 11.04 -28.30
CA ILE A 120 -31.59 10.78 -27.15
C ILE A 120 -31.28 11.82 -26.07
N LEU A 121 -32.15 12.80 -25.94
CA LEU A 121 -31.90 14.06 -25.25
C LEU A 121 -32.89 14.30 -24.11
N ASP A 122 -32.43 15.04 -23.10
CA ASP A 122 -33.26 15.70 -22.08
C ASP A 122 -34.29 14.81 -21.36
N GLY A 123 -33.90 13.57 -21.07
CA GLY A 123 -34.73 12.60 -20.33
C GLY A 123 -35.52 11.65 -21.21
N ALA A 124 -35.27 11.62 -22.52
CA ALA A 124 -35.85 10.65 -23.43
C ALA A 124 -35.33 9.23 -23.20
N ARG A 125 -36.10 8.22 -23.64
CA ARG A 125 -35.85 6.80 -23.33
C ARG A 125 -36.07 5.85 -24.50
N LEU A 126 -35.24 4.82 -24.59
CA LEU A 126 -35.52 3.57 -25.32
C LEU A 126 -35.57 2.43 -24.30
N SER A 127 -36.65 1.64 -24.33
CA SER A 127 -36.96 0.70 -23.25
C SER A 127 -37.42 -0.66 -23.75
N ALA A 128 -36.75 -1.71 -23.29
CA ALA A 128 -37.08 -3.09 -23.63
C ALA A 128 -37.15 -4.00 -22.38
N ASN A 129 -37.76 -3.50 -21.31
CA ASN A 129 -37.71 -4.12 -19.98
C ASN A 129 -38.59 -5.37 -19.85
N LEU A 130 -38.18 -6.29 -18.98
CA LEU A 130 -38.97 -7.42 -18.49
C LEU A 130 -39.52 -7.12 -17.08
N ASN A 131 -40.76 -6.65 -16.97
CA ASN A 131 -41.40 -6.32 -15.69
C ASN A 131 -42.26 -7.48 -15.11
N SER A 132 -42.24 -8.65 -15.75
CA SER A 132 -42.97 -9.85 -15.32
C SER A 132 -42.23 -11.13 -15.76
N LYS A 133 -42.90 -12.18 -16.24
CA LYS A 133 -42.27 -13.47 -16.58
C LYS A 133 -41.90 -13.57 -18.06
N GLY A 134 -40.70 -14.09 -18.37
CA GLY A 134 -40.30 -14.46 -19.74
C GLY A 134 -38.93 -13.91 -20.17
N THR A 135 -38.83 -13.25 -21.32
CA THR A 135 -37.55 -12.66 -21.78
C THR A 135 -37.72 -11.18 -22.11
N GLY A 136 -36.75 -10.35 -21.70
CA GLY A 136 -36.68 -8.94 -22.07
C GLY A 136 -36.49 -8.74 -23.57
N GLY A 137 -36.78 -7.53 -24.04
CA GLY A 137 -36.62 -7.18 -25.44
C GLY A 137 -35.22 -6.65 -25.75
N ASN A 138 -34.86 -6.62 -27.03
CA ASN A 138 -33.56 -6.13 -27.49
C ASN A 138 -33.66 -4.66 -27.99
N ILE A 139 -32.53 -3.96 -27.96
CA ILE A 139 -32.39 -2.64 -28.59
C ILE A 139 -31.20 -2.71 -29.55
N GLU A 140 -31.46 -2.47 -30.82
CA GLU A 140 -30.48 -2.53 -31.91
C GLU A 140 -30.42 -1.19 -32.63
N ILE A 141 -29.29 -0.49 -32.54
CA ILE A 141 -29.06 0.80 -33.15
C ILE A 141 -27.97 0.66 -34.21
N PHE A 142 -28.27 1.08 -35.44
CA PHE A 142 -27.35 1.14 -36.57
C PHE A 142 -27.34 2.58 -37.09
N ALA A 143 -26.45 3.40 -36.54
CA ALA A 143 -26.18 4.76 -37.03
C ALA A 143 -24.93 4.74 -37.92
N SER A 144 -24.92 5.39 -39.09
CA SER A 144 -23.69 5.43 -39.90
C SER A 144 -22.69 6.50 -39.45
N ASP A 145 -23.18 7.54 -38.77
CA ASP A 145 -22.38 8.70 -38.34
C ASP A 145 -22.32 8.79 -36.80
N SER A 146 -23.44 9.03 -36.11
CA SER A 146 -23.38 9.35 -34.68
C SER A 146 -24.57 8.88 -33.84
N VAL A 147 -24.29 8.53 -32.58
CA VAL A 147 -25.28 8.30 -31.53
C VAL A 147 -24.94 9.20 -30.34
N THR A 148 -25.91 10.01 -29.90
CA THR A 148 -25.77 10.87 -28.72
C THR A 148 -26.81 10.49 -27.67
N VAL A 149 -26.35 10.22 -26.44
CA VAL A 149 -27.20 10.02 -25.26
C VAL A 149 -26.82 11.08 -24.23
N SER A 150 -27.60 12.16 -24.16
CA SER A 150 -27.33 13.29 -23.28
C SER A 150 -28.52 13.57 -22.38
N GLY A 151 -28.31 13.64 -21.06
CA GLY A 151 -29.32 14.16 -20.15
C GLY A 151 -29.43 15.70 -20.19
N ALA A 152 -30.31 16.25 -19.34
CA ALA A 152 -30.54 17.69 -19.20
C ALA A 152 -29.80 18.28 -17.99
N ARG A 153 -29.57 19.61 -17.97
CA ARG A 153 -29.21 20.33 -16.73
C ARG A 153 -30.39 20.26 -15.73
N GLY A 154 -30.45 19.22 -14.89
CA GLY A 154 -31.54 18.96 -13.94
C GLY A 154 -31.78 17.47 -13.68
N ASN A 155 -32.95 17.11 -13.16
CA ASN A 155 -33.28 15.76 -12.65
C ASN A 155 -33.58 14.69 -13.72
N ARG A 156 -33.12 14.85 -14.97
CA ARG A 156 -33.55 14.00 -16.08
C ARG A 156 -32.38 13.33 -16.78
N PHE A 157 -32.36 12.02 -16.65
CA PHE A 157 -31.43 11.11 -17.31
C PHE A 157 -32.03 10.60 -18.61
N SER A 158 -31.32 10.77 -19.71
CA SER A 158 -31.62 10.09 -20.96
C SER A 158 -31.13 8.64 -20.87
N ARG A 159 -31.94 7.67 -21.31
CA ARG A 159 -31.64 6.25 -21.07
C ARG A 159 -31.91 5.35 -22.27
N ILE A 160 -30.97 4.45 -22.54
CA ILE A 160 -31.21 3.22 -23.30
C ILE A 160 -31.20 2.08 -22.28
N ARG A 161 -32.29 1.30 -22.18
CA ARG A 161 -32.42 0.29 -21.12
C ARG A 161 -33.11 -1.00 -21.54
N SER A 162 -32.59 -2.12 -21.05
CA SER A 162 -33.26 -3.44 -21.07
C SER A 162 -33.11 -4.11 -19.70
N ASN A 163 -33.91 -3.64 -18.74
CA ASN A 163 -33.85 -4.13 -17.35
C ASN A 163 -34.77 -5.33 -17.14
N VAL A 164 -34.46 -6.16 -16.15
CA VAL A 164 -35.35 -7.19 -15.60
C VAL A 164 -35.87 -6.71 -14.25
N GLY A 165 -37.16 -6.43 -14.18
CA GLY A 165 -37.87 -5.91 -13.03
C GLY A 165 -37.88 -4.38 -12.98
N GLU A 166 -38.88 -3.85 -12.29
CA GLU A 166 -38.86 -2.49 -11.78
C GLU A 166 -38.31 -2.49 -10.35
N PHE A 167 -37.78 -1.35 -9.91
CA PHE A 167 -37.06 -1.11 -8.64
C PHE A 167 -37.77 -1.62 -7.36
N ILE A 168 -39.02 -2.09 -7.43
CA ILE A 168 -39.90 -2.46 -6.30
C ILE A 168 -40.77 -3.72 -6.61
N GLY A 169 -40.48 -4.48 -7.68
CA GLY A 169 -41.39 -5.53 -8.21
C GLY A 169 -40.90 -6.98 -8.09
N LYS A 170 -41.55 -7.76 -7.22
CA LYS A 170 -41.31 -9.18 -6.86
C LYS A 170 -41.72 -10.23 -7.92
N ASP A 171 -42.11 -9.81 -9.11
CA ASP A 171 -42.78 -10.68 -10.10
C ASP A 171 -41.95 -10.92 -11.38
N ALA A 172 -40.79 -10.26 -11.50
CA ALA A 172 -39.95 -10.37 -12.69
C ALA A 172 -39.07 -11.63 -12.62
N VAL A 173 -39.31 -12.58 -13.53
CA VAL A 173 -38.55 -13.84 -13.64
C VAL A 173 -38.19 -14.09 -15.10
N GLY A 174 -36.90 -14.07 -15.41
CA GLY A 174 -36.39 -14.30 -16.75
C GLY A 174 -35.17 -13.45 -17.12
N ASN A 175 -34.66 -13.63 -18.34
CA ASN A 175 -33.45 -12.96 -18.81
C ASN A 175 -33.75 -11.60 -19.45
N GLY A 176 -32.91 -10.61 -19.22
CA GLY A 176 -32.95 -9.32 -19.90
C GLY A 176 -32.52 -9.44 -21.36
N GLY A 177 -32.93 -8.50 -22.20
CA GLY A 177 -32.48 -8.44 -23.59
C GLY A 177 -31.23 -7.58 -23.75
N ASN A 178 -30.58 -7.70 -24.90
CA ASN A 178 -29.30 -7.05 -25.18
C ASN A 178 -29.49 -5.65 -25.76
N ILE A 179 -28.48 -4.81 -25.55
CA ILE A 179 -28.33 -3.51 -26.21
C ILE A 179 -27.13 -3.58 -27.14
N THR A 180 -27.36 -3.33 -28.43
CA THR A 180 -26.30 -3.32 -29.45
C THR A 180 -26.32 -2.00 -30.22
N ILE A 181 -25.17 -1.32 -30.26
CA ILE A 181 -25.00 -0.03 -30.95
C ILE A 181 -23.86 -0.15 -31.95
N HIS A 182 -24.15 0.03 -33.23
CA HIS A 182 -23.18 0.25 -34.29
C HIS A 182 -23.26 1.71 -34.72
N THR A 183 -22.15 2.45 -34.66
CA THR A 183 -22.11 3.89 -34.97
C THR A 183 -20.78 4.34 -35.58
N GLY A 184 -20.71 5.54 -36.16
CA GLY A 184 -19.42 6.20 -36.40
C GLY A 184 -18.80 6.63 -35.07
N SER A 185 -19.51 7.45 -34.30
CA SER A 185 -19.15 7.85 -32.94
C SER A 185 -20.31 7.70 -31.95
N LEU A 186 -19.99 7.39 -30.68
CA LEU A 186 -20.93 7.39 -29.56
C LEU A 186 -20.53 8.45 -28.53
N SER A 187 -21.49 9.27 -28.09
CA SER A 187 -21.30 10.23 -27.01
C SER A 187 -22.37 10.04 -25.92
N VAL A 188 -21.94 9.74 -24.69
CA VAL A 188 -22.79 9.58 -23.51
C VAL A 188 -22.42 10.66 -22.49
N THR A 189 -23.26 11.68 -22.34
CA THR A 189 -22.90 12.88 -21.56
C THR A 189 -24.02 13.37 -20.65
N LYS A 190 -23.72 14.28 -19.72
CA LYS A 190 -24.71 14.96 -18.85
C LYS A 190 -25.70 14.00 -18.20
N SER A 191 -25.18 12.92 -17.61
CA SER A 191 -25.96 11.86 -16.98
C SER A 191 -26.79 10.99 -17.97
N GLY A 192 -26.33 10.86 -19.21
CA GLY A 192 -26.83 9.83 -20.14
C GLY A 192 -26.45 8.43 -19.67
N GLN A 193 -27.34 7.46 -19.80
CA GLN A 193 -27.07 6.07 -19.38
C GLN A 193 -27.47 5.04 -20.43
N ILE A 194 -26.66 3.98 -20.53
CA ILE A 194 -26.98 2.75 -21.25
C ILE A 194 -26.89 1.61 -20.24
N GLN A 195 -27.98 0.87 -20.03
CA GLN A 195 -28.04 -0.07 -18.91
C GLN A 195 -28.85 -1.35 -19.12
N THR A 196 -28.40 -2.41 -18.47
CA THR A 196 -29.05 -3.73 -18.40
C THR A 196 -29.06 -4.22 -16.96
N ASN A 197 -30.00 -3.74 -16.14
CA ASN A 197 -30.06 -4.08 -14.72
C ASN A 197 -30.98 -5.28 -14.46
N LEU A 198 -30.67 -6.08 -13.44
CA LEU A 198 -31.46 -7.19 -12.92
C LEU A 198 -31.92 -6.88 -11.49
N PHE A 199 -33.20 -6.59 -11.31
CA PHE A 199 -33.85 -6.42 -10.00
C PHE A 199 -34.72 -7.63 -9.60
N GLY A 200 -34.96 -8.56 -10.53
CA GLY A 200 -35.71 -9.80 -10.34
C GLY A 200 -34.83 -11.06 -10.34
N ILE A 201 -35.39 -12.20 -10.77
CA ILE A 201 -34.67 -13.48 -10.87
C ILE A 201 -34.38 -13.78 -12.34
N GLY A 202 -33.13 -14.05 -12.72
CA GLY A 202 -32.76 -14.33 -14.12
C GLY A 202 -31.31 -13.97 -14.44
N ASN A 203 -31.04 -13.36 -15.60
CA ASN A 203 -29.74 -12.76 -15.92
C ASN A 203 -29.95 -11.41 -16.59
N ALA A 204 -29.05 -10.45 -16.37
CA ALA A 204 -29.04 -9.21 -17.11
C ALA A 204 -28.60 -9.42 -18.58
N GLY A 205 -29.08 -8.56 -19.48
CA GLY A 205 -28.65 -8.55 -20.88
C GLY A 205 -27.27 -7.91 -21.07
N LYS A 206 -26.65 -8.14 -22.23
CA LYS A 206 -25.32 -7.59 -22.57
C LYS A 206 -25.43 -6.20 -23.20
N ILE A 207 -24.37 -5.40 -23.06
CA ILE A 207 -24.19 -4.12 -23.76
C ILE A 207 -23.02 -4.27 -24.73
N THR A 208 -23.25 -4.04 -26.02
CA THR A 208 -22.21 -4.10 -27.06
C THR A 208 -22.23 -2.81 -27.87
N ILE A 209 -21.10 -2.11 -27.87
CA ILE A 209 -20.90 -0.87 -28.62
C ILE A 209 -19.77 -1.11 -29.62
N LYS A 210 -20.03 -0.86 -30.90
CA LYS A 210 -19.03 -0.84 -31.96
C LYS A 210 -19.09 0.52 -32.65
N ALA A 211 -18.09 1.36 -32.40
CA ALA A 211 -17.92 2.65 -33.05
C ALA A 211 -16.78 2.57 -34.08
N ARG A 212 -16.92 3.24 -35.23
CA ARG A 212 -15.82 3.33 -36.19
C ARG A 212 -14.71 4.24 -35.67
N ASP A 213 -15.08 5.37 -35.08
CA ASP A 213 -14.16 6.43 -34.69
C ASP A 213 -14.02 6.48 -33.16
N THR A 214 -15.02 6.98 -32.43
CA THR A 214 -14.85 7.28 -31.00
C THR A 214 -16.02 6.83 -30.13
N VAL A 215 -15.71 6.44 -28.90
CA VAL A 215 -16.68 6.32 -27.81
C VAL A 215 -16.28 7.27 -26.69
N THR A 216 -17.16 8.21 -26.34
CA THR A 216 -16.94 9.18 -25.27
C THR A 216 -18.00 9.04 -24.19
N ILE A 217 -17.58 8.86 -22.95
CA ILE A 217 -18.43 8.81 -21.75
C ILE A 217 -17.97 9.94 -20.82
N ASP A 218 -18.75 11.02 -20.76
CA ASP A 218 -18.38 12.24 -20.05
C ASP A 218 -19.39 12.58 -18.94
N GLY A 219 -18.95 12.62 -17.68
CA GLY A 219 -19.80 12.17 -16.57
C GLY A 219 -20.05 13.07 -15.39
N ILE A 220 -20.44 14.35 -15.55
CA ILE A 220 -20.95 15.14 -14.39
C ILE A 220 -22.33 14.60 -13.95
N ALA A 221 -22.42 14.18 -12.68
CA ALA A 221 -23.66 13.67 -12.10
C ALA A 221 -24.74 14.75 -11.92
N ASN A 222 -26.01 14.38 -12.04
CA ASN A 222 -27.12 15.31 -11.81
C ASN A 222 -27.56 15.37 -10.33
N LYS A 223 -28.67 16.06 -10.01
CA LYS A 223 -29.19 16.18 -8.63
C LYS A 223 -29.53 14.87 -7.90
N ASP A 224 -29.77 13.77 -8.61
CA ASP A 224 -29.99 12.43 -8.03
C ASP A 224 -28.69 11.62 -7.94
N ASN A 225 -27.54 12.25 -8.20
CA ASN A 225 -26.22 11.70 -8.03
C ASN A 225 -25.89 10.52 -8.97
N ILE A 226 -26.40 10.54 -10.20
CA ILE A 226 -26.10 9.51 -11.19
C ILE A 226 -25.24 10.13 -12.29
N ALA A 227 -24.05 9.55 -12.51
CA ALA A 227 -23.12 9.95 -13.55
C ALA A 227 -23.51 9.42 -14.94
N SER A 228 -22.87 9.95 -15.98
CA SER A 228 -22.98 9.37 -17.33
C SER A 228 -22.27 8.02 -17.34
N GLY A 229 -22.84 7.01 -18.01
CA GLY A 229 -22.15 5.74 -18.04
C GLY A 229 -22.87 4.56 -18.67
N LEU A 230 -22.13 3.46 -18.74
CA LEU A 230 -22.61 2.13 -19.08
C LEU A 230 -22.73 1.31 -17.80
N ARG A 231 -23.84 0.59 -17.62
CA ARG A 231 -24.10 -0.11 -16.35
C ARG A 231 -24.83 -1.44 -16.53
N SER A 232 -24.32 -2.49 -15.88
CA SER A 232 -25.08 -3.72 -15.66
C SER A 232 -25.06 -4.11 -14.19
N ARG A 233 -26.22 -4.03 -13.53
CA ARG A 233 -26.32 -4.18 -12.07
C ARG A 233 -27.26 -5.31 -11.68
N VAL A 234 -26.91 -6.12 -10.68
CA VAL A 234 -27.80 -7.09 -10.03
C VAL A 234 -28.19 -6.60 -8.64
N GLY A 235 -29.45 -6.25 -8.46
CA GLY A 235 -30.02 -5.75 -7.20
C GLY A 235 -30.19 -4.22 -7.15
N PRO A 236 -31.02 -3.70 -6.23
CA PRO A 236 -31.23 -2.27 -6.01
C PRO A 236 -30.10 -1.62 -5.19
N ASP A 237 -30.12 -0.30 -5.05
CA ASP A 237 -29.17 0.42 -4.21
C ASP A 237 -29.39 0.21 -2.72
N ARG A 238 -28.43 -0.45 -2.06
CA ARG A 238 -28.49 -0.78 -0.63
C ARG A 238 -28.19 0.41 0.30
N GLU A 239 -27.74 1.56 -0.22
CA GLU A 239 -27.55 2.77 0.61
C GLU A 239 -28.87 3.40 1.09
N ASP A 240 -29.99 3.13 0.41
CA ASP A 240 -31.28 3.61 0.87
C ASP A 240 -31.86 2.62 1.91
N LYS A 241 -31.88 3.09 3.17
CA LYS A 241 -32.36 2.37 4.36
C LYS A 241 -33.75 1.75 4.19
N LYS A 242 -34.54 2.23 3.24
CA LYS A 242 -35.88 1.71 2.93
C LYS A 242 -35.87 0.28 2.36
N PHE A 243 -34.74 -0.21 1.82
CA PHE A 243 -34.72 -1.41 0.96
C PHE A 243 -33.83 -2.56 1.44
N ARG A 244 -33.13 -2.42 2.58
CA ARG A 244 -32.16 -3.41 3.09
C ARG A 244 -32.72 -4.83 3.29
N ASN A 245 -34.05 -4.98 3.45
CA ASN A 245 -34.70 -6.27 3.76
C ASN A 245 -35.71 -6.77 2.70
N GLN A 246 -35.71 -6.23 1.47
CA GLN A 246 -36.76 -6.54 0.48
C GLN A 246 -36.28 -7.01 -0.90
N SER A 247 -34.99 -6.93 -1.22
CA SER A 247 -34.46 -7.42 -2.50
C SER A 247 -34.35 -8.96 -2.52
N LYS A 248 -34.71 -9.57 -3.66
CA LYS A 248 -34.53 -11.01 -3.96
C LYS A 248 -33.85 -11.19 -5.32
N ALA A 249 -33.04 -10.22 -5.73
CA ALA A 249 -32.41 -10.26 -7.04
C ALA A 249 -31.43 -11.43 -7.07
N ARG A 250 -31.57 -12.32 -8.05
CA ARG A 250 -30.72 -13.51 -8.19
C ARG A 250 -30.38 -13.74 -9.65
N GLY A 251 -29.11 -13.69 -9.98
CA GLY A 251 -28.64 -13.85 -11.36
C GLY A 251 -27.35 -13.14 -11.69
N ASN A 252 -26.82 -13.39 -12.88
CA ASN A 252 -25.55 -12.80 -13.30
C ASN A 252 -25.76 -11.43 -13.97
N GLY A 253 -24.79 -10.54 -13.76
CA GLY A 253 -24.63 -9.29 -14.48
C GLY A 253 -24.33 -9.54 -15.96
N GLY A 254 -24.66 -8.55 -16.80
CA GLY A 254 -24.41 -8.59 -18.23
C GLY A 254 -23.06 -7.99 -18.58
N ASN A 255 -22.36 -8.63 -19.52
CA ASN A 255 -21.07 -8.12 -20.00
C ASN A 255 -21.23 -6.80 -20.77
N ILE A 256 -20.21 -5.95 -20.68
CA ILE A 256 -20.09 -4.70 -21.42
C ILE A 256 -18.88 -4.82 -22.37
N THR A 257 -19.12 -4.62 -23.66
CA THR A 257 -18.06 -4.63 -24.69
C THR A 257 -18.07 -3.34 -25.48
N ILE A 258 -16.91 -2.69 -25.59
CA ILE A 258 -16.70 -1.46 -26.35
C ILE A 258 -15.60 -1.72 -27.38
N GLU A 259 -15.90 -1.54 -28.66
CA GLU A 259 -14.94 -1.59 -29.77
C GLU A 259 -14.93 -0.23 -30.48
N ALA A 260 -13.77 0.43 -30.61
CA ALA A 260 -13.62 1.73 -31.28
C ALA A 260 -12.21 2.00 -31.83
N THR A 261 -11.99 3.08 -32.57
CA THR A 261 -10.62 3.57 -32.78
C THR A 261 -10.08 4.19 -31.48
N SER A 262 -10.89 4.98 -30.76
CA SER A 262 -10.51 5.54 -29.46
C SER A 262 -11.67 5.54 -28.46
N VAL A 263 -11.36 5.31 -27.19
CA VAL A 263 -12.33 5.36 -26.08
C VAL A 263 -11.87 6.40 -25.06
N PHE A 264 -12.79 7.27 -24.65
CA PHE A 264 -12.56 8.32 -23.67
C PHE A 264 -13.61 8.23 -22.57
N VAL A 265 -13.17 8.16 -21.31
CA VAL A 265 -14.02 8.22 -20.13
C VAL A 265 -13.53 9.36 -19.24
N THR A 266 -14.30 10.44 -19.18
CA THR A 266 -13.81 11.72 -18.62
C THR A 266 -14.76 12.33 -17.61
N ASN A 267 -14.22 13.22 -16.76
CA ASN A 267 -14.98 14.05 -15.82
C ASN A 267 -16.00 13.27 -14.99
N GLY A 268 -15.64 12.11 -14.45
CA GLY A 268 -16.52 11.28 -13.63
C GLY A 268 -17.39 10.29 -14.41
N GLY A 269 -17.07 10.02 -15.69
CA GLY A 269 -17.72 9.00 -16.49
C GLY A 269 -17.54 7.58 -15.91
N GLN A 270 -18.54 6.71 -16.06
CA GLN A 270 -18.52 5.39 -15.42
C GLN A 270 -18.81 4.24 -16.40
N VAL A 271 -18.06 3.15 -16.28
CA VAL A 271 -18.35 1.87 -16.92
C VAL A 271 -18.38 0.81 -15.82
N SER A 272 -19.51 0.11 -15.65
CA SER A 272 -19.69 -0.68 -14.44
C SER A 272 -20.50 -1.96 -14.59
N THR A 273 -20.06 -2.98 -13.86
CA THR A 273 -20.87 -4.14 -13.52
C THR A 273 -20.90 -4.31 -12.00
N GLU A 274 -22.08 -4.56 -11.42
CA GLU A 274 -22.25 -4.53 -9.96
C GLU A 274 -23.13 -5.66 -9.46
N ILE A 275 -22.76 -6.25 -8.32
CA ILE A 275 -23.59 -7.19 -7.57
C ILE A 275 -23.91 -6.60 -6.19
N ASP A 276 -25.19 -6.37 -5.95
CA ASP A 276 -25.74 -5.96 -4.66
C ASP A 276 -26.53 -7.07 -3.97
N ASP A 277 -26.75 -8.21 -4.61
CA ASP A 277 -27.56 -9.30 -4.06
C ASP A 277 -26.90 -10.67 -4.32
N LYS A 278 -27.48 -11.58 -5.10
CA LYS A 278 -26.89 -12.90 -5.40
C LYS A 278 -26.60 -13.11 -6.89
N GLY A 279 -25.36 -13.46 -7.23
CA GLY A 279 -24.89 -13.82 -8.58
C GLY A 279 -23.58 -13.14 -8.96
N ASN A 280 -23.02 -13.43 -10.14
CA ASN A 280 -21.69 -12.96 -10.53
C ASN A 280 -21.75 -11.68 -11.36
N ALA A 281 -20.78 -10.79 -11.19
CA ALA A 281 -20.64 -9.58 -11.99
C ALA A 281 -20.35 -9.93 -13.46
N GLY A 282 -20.76 -9.06 -14.39
CA GLY A 282 -20.43 -9.20 -15.80
C GLY A 282 -19.01 -8.70 -16.10
N ASN A 283 -18.38 -9.20 -17.15
CA ASN A 283 -17.04 -8.73 -17.56
C ASN A 283 -17.13 -7.44 -18.37
N ILE A 284 -16.09 -6.62 -18.29
CA ILE A 284 -15.92 -5.38 -19.07
C ILE A 284 -14.75 -5.57 -20.03
N SER A 285 -14.98 -5.39 -21.34
CA SER A 285 -13.94 -5.48 -22.37
C SER A 285 -13.93 -4.23 -23.23
N ILE A 286 -12.77 -3.57 -23.32
CA ILE A 286 -12.54 -2.39 -24.16
C ILE A 286 -11.45 -2.73 -25.17
N ILE A 287 -11.78 -2.61 -26.45
CA ILE A 287 -10.86 -2.85 -27.57
C ILE A 287 -10.80 -1.55 -28.38
N ALA A 288 -9.64 -0.89 -28.36
CA ALA A 288 -9.36 0.30 -29.14
C ALA A 288 -8.23 0.05 -30.15
N GLU A 289 -8.32 0.62 -31.35
CA GLU A 289 -7.19 0.56 -32.30
C GLU A 289 -6.06 1.52 -31.92
N ASP A 290 -6.41 2.69 -31.36
CA ASP A 290 -5.48 3.76 -31.02
C ASP A 290 -5.34 3.94 -29.50
N LYS A 291 -6.35 4.49 -28.82
CA LYS A 291 -6.19 4.90 -27.41
C LYS A 291 -7.40 4.64 -26.54
N VAL A 292 -7.12 4.34 -25.27
CA VAL A 292 -8.09 4.31 -24.18
C VAL A 292 -7.62 5.31 -23.14
N ILE A 293 -8.42 6.34 -22.88
CA ILE A 293 -8.10 7.39 -21.90
C ILE A 293 -9.19 7.45 -20.84
N PHE A 294 -8.80 7.28 -19.59
CA PHE A 294 -9.60 7.62 -18.42
C PHE A 294 -8.98 8.84 -17.75
N ASP A 295 -9.73 9.93 -17.68
CA ASP A 295 -9.21 11.19 -17.16
C ASP A 295 -10.18 11.88 -16.22
N GLY A 296 -9.65 12.30 -15.07
CA GLY A 296 -10.28 13.27 -14.19
C GLY A 296 -11.38 12.71 -13.30
N ALA A 297 -11.97 13.63 -12.54
CA ALA A 297 -13.04 13.38 -11.61
C ALA A 297 -14.02 14.56 -11.60
N ALA A 298 -15.21 14.34 -11.04
CA ALA A 298 -16.23 15.36 -10.87
C ALA A 298 -16.75 15.41 -9.43
N LYS A 299 -17.16 16.61 -8.99
CA LYS A 299 -17.97 16.82 -7.79
C LYS A 299 -19.39 17.15 -8.16
N ASN A 300 -20.30 16.71 -7.31
CA ASN A 300 -21.70 17.09 -7.40
C ASN A 300 -22.29 17.33 -6.02
N LYS A 301 -22.83 18.53 -5.80
CA LYS A 301 -23.39 18.93 -4.51
C LYS A 301 -24.89 18.68 -4.49
N VAL A 302 -25.33 17.64 -3.76
CA VAL A 302 -26.73 17.27 -3.61
C VAL A 302 -27.17 17.43 -2.17
N LYS A 303 -28.20 18.25 -1.92
CA LYS A 303 -28.80 18.47 -0.59
C LYS A 303 -27.77 18.82 0.51
N GLY A 304 -26.75 19.60 0.15
CA GLY A 304 -25.69 20.02 1.07
C GLY A 304 -24.55 19.02 1.27
N LYS A 305 -24.67 17.79 0.75
CA LYS A 305 -23.57 16.81 0.70
C LYS A 305 -22.83 16.91 -0.64
N GLU A 306 -21.50 16.93 -0.61
CA GLU A 306 -20.69 16.78 -1.80
C GLU A 306 -20.45 15.30 -2.08
N ASN A 307 -20.88 14.86 -3.25
CA ASN A 307 -20.57 13.55 -3.79
C ASN A 307 -19.45 13.68 -4.82
N LYS A 308 -18.58 12.69 -4.85
CA LYS A 308 -17.37 12.66 -5.66
C LYS A 308 -17.47 11.50 -6.67
N PHE A 309 -16.99 11.71 -7.88
CA PHE A 309 -17.04 10.74 -8.97
C PHE A 309 -15.70 10.70 -9.69
N SER A 310 -14.97 9.60 -9.60
CA SER A 310 -13.83 9.34 -10.48
C SER A 310 -14.33 8.94 -11.87
N SER A 311 -13.55 9.23 -12.91
CA SER A 311 -13.67 8.51 -14.18
C SER A 311 -13.22 7.07 -13.93
N ILE A 312 -14.14 6.10 -14.00
CA ILE A 312 -13.91 4.79 -13.39
C ILE A 312 -14.48 3.61 -14.18
N ILE A 313 -13.72 2.51 -14.21
CA ILE A 313 -14.23 1.16 -14.46
C ILE A 313 -14.41 0.47 -13.12
N PHE A 314 -15.57 -0.13 -12.83
CA PHE A 314 -15.67 -0.99 -11.65
C PHE A 314 -16.54 -2.22 -11.87
N THR A 315 -16.04 -3.35 -11.36
CA THR A 315 -16.69 -4.65 -11.37
C THR A 315 -16.81 -5.15 -9.91
N ARG A 316 -17.76 -4.58 -9.16
CA ARG A 316 -17.77 -4.69 -7.69
C ARG A 316 -18.84 -5.65 -7.17
N VAL A 317 -18.47 -6.44 -6.18
CA VAL A 317 -19.40 -7.17 -5.30
C VAL A 317 -19.56 -6.37 -4.00
N ARG A 318 -20.77 -5.91 -3.67
CA ARG A 318 -21.02 -5.03 -2.52
C ARG A 318 -21.10 -5.81 -1.18
N PRO A 319 -21.00 -5.11 -0.03
CA PRO A 319 -21.17 -5.75 1.28
C PRO A 319 -22.46 -6.56 1.38
N GLN A 320 -22.35 -7.77 1.94
CA GLN A 320 -23.47 -8.72 2.11
C GLN A 320 -24.06 -9.25 0.79
N ALA A 321 -23.36 -9.09 -0.35
CA ALA A 321 -23.70 -9.74 -1.61
C ALA A 321 -22.90 -11.06 -1.79
N GLU A 322 -23.46 -11.99 -2.56
CA GLU A 322 -22.87 -13.31 -2.83
C GLU A 322 -22.59 -13.46 -4.34
N GLY A 323 -21.33 -13.70 -4.71
CA GLY A 323 -20.89 -13.95 -6.09
C GLY A 323 -19.54 -13.33 -6.39
N ASP A 324 -18.95 -13.70 -7.52
CA ASP A 324 -17.59 -13.29 -7.89
C ASP A 324 -17.59 -11.96 -8.67
N GLY A 325 -16.49 -11.20 -8.53
CA GLY A 325 -16.17 -10.02 -9.33
C GLY A 325 -16.06 -10.35 -10.82
N GLY A 326 -16.20 -9.32 -11.65
CA GLY A 326 -16.14 -9.48 -13.11
C GLY A 326 -14.79 -9.02 -13.63
N ASN A 327 -14.24 -9.68 -14.63
CA ASN A 327 -12.91 -9.32 -15.13
C ASN A 327 -12.98 -8.06 -16.01
N VAL A 328 -11.91 -7.28 -15.99
CA VAL A 328 -11.70 -6.10 -16.84
C VAL A 328 -10.58 -6.38 -17.82
N SER A 329 -10.82 -6.25 -19.12
CA SER A 329 -9.78 -6.41 -20.16
C SER A 329 -9.75 -5.19 -21.07
N ILE A 330 -8.58 -4.57 -21.23
CA ILE A 330 -8.36 -3.40 -22.08
C ILE A 330 -7.27 -3.72 -23.10
N LYS A 331 -7.58 -3.56 -24.39
CA LYS A 331 -6.62 -3.71 -25.48
C LYS A 331 -6.55 -2.45 -26.32
N ALA A 332 -5.37 -1.84 -26.44
CA ALA A 332 -5.18 -0.60 -27.21
C ALA A 332 -3.75 -0.44 -27.75
N ARG A 333 -3.50 0.60 -28.56
CA ARG A 333 -2.11 1.03 -28.81
C ARG A 333 -1.55 1.79 -27.61
N SER A 334 -2.34 2.63 -26.93
CA SER A 334 -1.97 3.28 -25.67
C SER A 334 -3.13 3.32 -24.66
N VAL A 335 -2.82 3.22 -23.37
CA VAL A 335 -3.80 3.25 -22.27
C VAL A 335 -3.35 4.23 -21.19
N ASP A 336 -4.17 5.25 -20.90
CA ASP A 336 -3.84 6.30 -19.92
C ASP A 336 -4.92 6.38 -18.82
N PHE A 337 -4.49 6.40 -17.56
CA PHE A 337 -5.28 6.67 -16.37
C PHE A 337 -4.71 7.89 -15.64
N THR A 338 -5.41 9.03 -15.71
CA THR A 338 -4.90 10.31 -15.19
C THR A 338 -5.88 11.02 -14.27
N ASN A 339 -5.36 11.88 -13.39
CA ASN A 339 -6.16 12.83 -12.59
C ASN A 339 -7.26 12.20 -11.70
N GLY A 340 -6.95 11.06 -11.04
CA GLY A 340 -7.86 10.34 -10.13
C GLY A 340 -8.78 9.34 -10.83
N ALA A 341 -8.42 8.93 -12.05
CA ALA A 341 -9.11 7.89 -12.79
C ALA A 341 -8.78 6.49 -12.26
N GLN A 342 -9.77 5.58 -12.26
CA GLN A 342 -9.61 4.30 -11.56
C GLN A 342 -10.14 3.07 -12.33
N ILE A 343 -9.54 1.90 -12.07
CA ILE A 343 -10.14 0.58 -12.27
C ILE A 343 -10.30 -0.07 -10.89
N ASN A 344 -11.51 -0.50 -10.52
CA ASN A 344 -11.77 -1.21 -9.27
C ASN A 344 -12.49 -2.53 -9.51
N SER A 345 -11.78 -3.65 -9.40
CA SER A 345 -12.31 -5.00 -9.45
C SER A 345 -12.42 -5.66 -8.06
N GLU A 346 -12.90 -4.88 -7.09
CA GLU A 346 -12.93 -5.29 -5.68
C GLU A 346 -14.09 -6.24 -5.32
N THR A 347 -13.83 -7.16 -4.38
CA THR A 347 -14.88 -7.90 -3.67
C THR A 347 -15.03 -7.44 -2.21
N ARG A 348 -16.24 -6.99 -1.84
CA ARG A 348 -16.67 -6.75 -0.44
C ARG A 348 -17.67 -7.82 0.03
N GLY A 349 -17.85 -8.88 -0.76
CA GLY A 349 -18.85 -9.92 -0.56
C GLY A 349 -18.24 -11.30 -0.40
N GLN A 350 -19.04 -12.35 -0.61
CA GLN A 350 -18.60 -13.74 -0.38
C GLN A 350 -17.86 -14.41 -1.56
N GLY A 351 -17.53 -13.68 -2.63
CA GLY A 351 -16.86 -14.23 -3.83
C GLY A 351 -15.49 -13.61 -4.12
N ASN A 352 -14.79 -14.13 -5.12
CA ASN A 352 -13.43 -13.68 -5.51
C ASN A 352 -13.45 -12.27 -6.11
N GLY A 353 -12.32 -11.56 -6.04
CA GLY A 353 -12.04 -10.39 -6.88
C GLY A 353 -12.04 -10.75 -8.38
N GLY A 354 -12.16 -9.75 -9.26
CA GLY A 354 -12.07 -9.98 -10.71
C GLY A 354 -10.70 -9.57 -11.26
N ASP A 355 -10.20 -10.27 -12.28
CA ASP A 355 -8.87 -9.95 -12.82
C ASP A 355 -8.90 -8.68 -13.68
N VAL A 356 -7.78 -7.95 -13.70
CA VAL A 356 -7.56 -6.80 -14.58
C VAL A 356 -6.43 -7.11 -15.56
N GLU A 357 -6.74 -7.10 -16.85
CA GLU A 357 -5.77 -7.30 -17.93
C GLU A 357 -5.68 -6.04 -18.81
N ILE A 358 -4.46 -5.53 -19.00
CA ILE A 358 -4.18 -4.42 -19.91
C ILE A 358 -3.13 -4.87 -20.93
N ILE A 359 -3.50 -4.85 -22.20
CA ILE A 359 -2.60 -5.14 -23.33
C ILE A 359 -2.46 -3.87 -24.17
N ALA A 360 -1.31 -3.22 -24.08
CA ALA A 360 -0.97 -2.07 -24.88
C ALA A 360 0.15 -2.39 -25.89
N ARG A 361 0.15 -1.69 -27.02
CA ARG A 361 1.29 -1.75 -27.95
C ARG A 361 2.42 -0.82 -27.48
N ASP A 362 2.13 0.47 -27.34
CA ASP A 362 3.16 1.51 -27.20
C ASP A 362 3.35 2.00 -25.77
N ARG A 363 2.27 2.11 -24.96
CA ARG A 363 2.38 2.69 -23.61
C ARG A 363 1.20 2.35 -22.71
N VAL A 364 1.50 2.21 -21.42
CA VAL A 364 0.53 2.35 -20.33
C VAL A 364 1.00 3.46 -19.38
N LEU A 365 0.14 4.43 -19.09
CA LEU A 365 0.39 5.48 -18.10
C LEU A 365 -0.65 5.41 -16.99
N VAL A 366 -0.20 5.38 -15.74
CA VAL A 366 -1.03 5.60 -14.56
C VAL A 366 -0.43 6.76 -13.78
N ASP A 367 -1.07 7.93 -13.85
CA ASP A 367 -0.49 9.17 -13.33
C ASP A 367 -1.45 9.96 -12.44
N GLY A 368 -0.90 10.42 -11.33
CA GLY A 368 -1.40 11.56 -10.59
C GLY A 368 -2.47 11.28 -9.55
N PHE A 369 -2.89 12.37 -8.94
CA PHE A 369 -3.87 12.44 -7.87
C PHE A 369 -4.87 13.55 -8.16
N SER A 370 -6.13 13.35 -7.81
CA SER A 370 -7.16 14.36 -7.94
C SER A 370 -7.37 15.14 -6.64
N GLU A 371 -6.84 16.37 -6.54
CA GLU A 371 -7.17 17.33 -5.45
C GLU A 371 -8.68 17.53 -5.29
N LEU A 372 -9.38 17.47 -6.41
CA LEU A 372 -10.81 17.66 -6.44
C LEU A 372 -11.45 16.64 -5.50
N ILE A 373 -11.24 15.35 -5.74
CA ILE A 373 -11.95 14.31 -4.99
C ILE A 373 -11.12 13.67 -3.88
N GLY A 374 -9.84 13.98 -3.76
CA GLY A 374 -8.94 13.34 -2.81
C GLY A 374 -8.73 11.87 -3.14
N ALA A 375 -8.42 11.56 -4.41
CA ALA A 375 -8.29 10.18 -4.87
C ALA A 375 -7.13 10.01 -5.86
N ASP A 376 -6.38 8.94 -5.69
CA ASP A 376 -5.29 8.50 -6.55
C ASP A 376 -5.83 7.99 -7.89
N SER A 377 -5.06 8.17 -8.97
CA SER A 377 -5.21 7.32 -10.15
C SER A 377 -4.81 5.90 -9.77
N ALA A 378 -5.68 4.93 -10.01
CA ALA A 378 -5.46 3.59 -9.45
C ALA A 378 -5.98 2.43 -10.31
N ILE A 379 -5.27 1.31 -10.27
CA ILE A 379 -5.74 0.01 -10.77
C ILE A 379 -5.77 -0.93 -9.57
N VAL A 380 -6.96 -1.34 -9.17
CA VAL A 380 -7.20 -2.03 -7.91
C VAL A 380 -8.03 -3.28 -8.14
N SER A 381 -7.57 -4.39 -7.57
CA SER A 381 -8.21 -5.70 -7.60
C SER A 381 -8.31 -6.33 -6.19
N ASP A 382 -8.33 -5.46 -5.17
CA ASP A 382 -8.22 -5.85 -3.76
C ASP A 382 -9.46 -6.60 -3.22
N VAL A 383 -9.23 -7.48 -2.25
CA VAL A 383 -10.26 -7.99 -1.32
C VAL A 383 -10.44 -6.99 -0.19
N GLN A 384 -11.67 -6.56 0.05
CA GLN A 384 -11.97 -5.57 1.11
C GLN A 384 -12.31 -6.28 2.44
N PRO A 385 -12.44 -5.58 3.59
CA PRO A 385 -12.54 -6.21 4.91
C PRO A 385 -13.69 -7.21 5.12
N ASP A 386 -14.77 -7.09 4.36
CA ASP A 386 -15.93 -8.01 4.41
C ASP A 386 -15.79 -9.19 3.41
N GLY A 387 -14.73 -9.19 2.60
CA GLY A 387 -14.42 -10.17 1.56
C GLY A 387 -13.95 -11.50 2.14
N LYS A 388 -14.53 -12.61 1.68
CA LYS A 388 -14.27 -13.96 2.24
C LYS A 388 -13.41 -14.88 1.36
N LYS A 389 -12.95 -14.39 0.20
CA LYS A 389 -12.18 -15.16 -0.77
C LYS A 389 -11.09 -14.28 -1.39
N ASN A 390 -10.35 -14.84 -2.34
CA ASN A 390 -9.10 -14.30 -2.87
C ASN A 390 -9.31 -13.07 -3.78
N GLY A 391 -8.26 -12.25 -3.89
CA GLY A 391 -8.14 -11.13 -4.83
C GLY A 391 -8.06 -11.61 -6.27
N GLY A 392 -8.24 -10.69 -7.22
CA GLY A 392 -8.06 -11.00 -8.65
C GLY A 392 -6.73 -10.47 -9.16
N ASP A 393 -6.10 -11.08 -10.16
CA ASP A 393 -4.75 -10.67 -10.59
C ASP A 393 -4.77 -9.37 -11.40
N ILE A 394 -3.65 -8.65 -11.41
CA ILE A 394 -3.40 -7.52 -12.32
C ILE A 394 -2.30 -7.92 -13.30
N SER A 395 -2.63 -8.00 -14.59
CA SER A 395 -1.66 -8.24 -15.66
C SER A 395 -1.56 -7.06 -16.61
N ILE A 396 -0.34 -6.55 -16.82
CA ILE A 396 -0.05 -5.48 -17.78
C ILE A 396 1.01 -5.96 -18.77
N THR A 397 0.67 -5.97 -20.06
CA THR A 397 1.59 -6.29 -21.16
C THR A 397 1.75 -5.10 -22.10
N VAL A 398 2.98 -4.63 -22.32
CA VAL A 398 3.32 -3.58 -23.30
C VAL A 398 4.32 -4.11 -24.30
N THR A 399 3.87 -4.35 -25.55
CA THR A 399 4.68 -5.12 -26.52
C THR A 399 5.77 -4.32 -27.22
N GLU A 400 5.65 -2.99 -27.31
CA GLU A 400 6.54 -2.13 -28.09
C GLU A 400 7.03 -0.86 -27.36
N GLY A 401 6.71 -0.66 -26.09
CA GLY A 401 7.13 0.52 -25.35
C GLY A 401 7.13 0.35 -23.84
N SER A 402 6.63 1.34 -23.09
CA SER A 402 6.89 1.47 -21.64
C SER A 402 5.62 1.51 -20.76
N LEU A 403 5.79 1.20 -19.49
CA LEU A 403 4.82 1.43 -18.41
C LEU A 403 5.36 2.51 -17.47
N GLU A 404 4.54 3.52 -17.19
CA GLU A 404 4.86 4.61 -16.27
C GLU A 404 3.78 4.70 -15.17
N ILE A 405 4.21 4.65 -13.91
CA ILE A 405 3.37 4.82 -12.71
C ILE A 405 3.93 6.00 -11.93
N THR A 406 3.25 7.14 -11.97
CA THR A 406 3.79 8.41 -11.51
C THR A 406 2.82 9.23 -10.66
N GLY A 407 3.35 10.21 -9.92
CA GLY A 407 2.53 11.24 -9.27
C GLY A 407 1.62 10.73 -8.13
N GLY A 408 2.03 9.66 -7.43
CA GLY A 408 1.27 9.05 -6.33
C GLY A 408 0.24 8.00 -6.79
N ALA A 409 0.33 7.53 -8.03
CA ALA A 409 -0.56 6.51 -8.56
C ALA A 409 -0.38 5.13 -7.87
N LYS A 410 -1.44 4.33 -7.84
CA LYS A 410 -1.50 3.03 -7.14
C LYS A 410 -1.87 1.87 -8.07
N LEU A 411 -1.07 0.81 -8.09
CA LEU A 411 -1.49 -0.53 -8.53
C LEU A 411 -1.62 -1.41 -7.29
N ALA A 412 -2.76 -2.07 -7.10
CA ALA A 412 -2.99 -2.88 -5.92
C ALA A 412 -3.81 -4.15 -6.18
N SER A 413 -3.33 -5.29 -5.70
CA SER A 413 -4.05 -6.55 -5.68
C SER A 413 -3.91 -7.26 -4.32
N GLY A 414 -4.04 -6.51 -3.23
CA GLY A 414 -3.90 -7.05 -1.87
C GLY A 414 -5.19 -7.63 -1.30
N THR A 415 -5.12 -8.08 -0.06
CA THR A 415 -6.30 -8.56 0.70
C THR A 415 -6.41 -7.90 2.07
N GLU A 416 -7.55 -7.28 2.36
CA GLU A 416 -7.95 -6.85 3.71
C GLU A 416 -8.99 -7.82 4.34
N GLY A 417 -9.34 -8.90 3.63
CA GLY A 417 -10.40 -9.87 3.97
C GLY A 417 -9.86 -11.19 4.55
N LYS A 418 -10.49 -12.33 4.23
CA LYS A 418 -10.07 -13.68 4.67
C LYS A 418 -9.46 -14.58 3.57
N GLY A 419 -9.16 -14.04 2.39
CA GLY A 419 -8.58 -14.82 1.30
C GLY A 419 -7.31 -14.19 0.80
N ASP A 420 -6.53 -14.90 0.00
CA ASP A 420 -5.20 -14.48 -0.44
C ASP A 420 -5.28 -13.23 -1.35
N GLY A 421 -4.21 -12.42 -1.36
CA GLY A 421 -4.00 -11.37 -2.36
C GLY A 421 -3.88 -11.95 -3.77
N GLY A 422 -4.11 -11.13 -4.78
CA GLY A 422 -3.83 -11.48 -6.17
C GLY A 422 -2.44 -11.01 -6.61
N ASP A 423 -1.95 -11.59 -7.70
CA ASP A 423 -0.61 -11.28 -8.22
C ASP A 423 -0.61 -10.01 -9.08
N VAL A 424 0.55 -9.35 -9.16
CA VAL A 424 0.81 -8.30 -10.15
C VAL A 424 1.88 -8.77 -11.13
N ILE A 425 1.50 -8.93 -12.40
CA ILE A 425 2.35 -9.46 -13.46
C ILE A 425 2.53 -8.40 -14.55
N ILE A 426 3.75 -7.90 -14.72
CA ILE A 426 4.09 -6.82 -15.66
C ILE A 426 5.12 -7.33 -16.68
N LYS A 427 4.80 -7.22 -17.97
CA LYS A 427 5.70 -7.58 -19.08
C LYS A 427 5.79 -6.45 -20.08
N VAL A 428 6.94 -5.81 -20.18
CA VAL A 428 7.12 -4.55 -20.93
C VAL A 428 8.35 -4.64 -21.81
N ARG A 429 8.29 -4.16 -23.05
CA ARG A 429 9.46 -4.23 -23.95
C ARG A 429 10.60 -3.29 -23.53
N ASP A 430 10.28 -2.03 -23.23
CA ASP A 430 11.29 -0.99 -22.95
C ASP A 430 11.52 -0.78 -21.45
N GLN A 431 10.67 0.03 -20.82
CA GLN A 431 10.92 0.49 -19.46
C GLN A 431 9.68 0.36 -18.58
N VAL A 432 9.88 -0.09 -17.34
CA VAL A 432 8.94 0.11 -16.24
C VAL A 432 9.50 1.21 -15.34
N LEU A 433 8.77 2.31 -15.21
CA LEU A 433 9.11 3.45 -14.36
C LEU A 433 8.07 3.60 -13.25
N ILE A 434 8.51 3.60 -12.00
CA ILE A 434 7.69 3.84 -10.81
C ILE A 434 8.31 5.04 -10.09
N ASP A 435 7.69 6.19 -10.23
CA ASP A 435 8.32 7.46 -9.88
C ASP A 435 7.44 8.38 -9.04
N GLY A 436 8.08 9.01 -8.06
CA GLY A 436 7.58 10.22 -7.45
C GLY A 436 6.57 10.02 -6.33
N ILE A 437 6.39 11.12 -5.61
CA ILE A 437 5.44 11.27 -4.52
C ILE A 437 4.32 12.20 -4.99
N GLY A 438 3.08 11.76 -4.83
CA GLY A 438 1.89 12.57 -5.08
C GLY A 438 1.76 13.72 -4.09
N ILE A 439 0.84 14.64 -4.36
CA ILE A 439 0.71 15.90 -3.60
C ILE A 439 0.33 15.76 -2.11
N ASN A 440 -0.06 14.56 -1.65
CA ASN A 440 -0.35 14.25 -0.25
C ASN A 440 0.83 13.61 0.49
N ASP A 441 2.03 13.70 -0.09
CA ASP A 441 3.21 12.95 0.36
C ASP A 441 3.05 11.42 0.23
N GLU A 442 2.13 10.96 -0.64
CA GLU A 442 1.91 9.52 -0.92
C GLU A 442 2.72 9.07 -2.14
N ALA A 443 3.57 8.06 -1.95
CA ALA A 443 4.40 7.49 -3.01
C ALA A 443 3.58 6.78 -4.10
N SER A 444 4.07 6.86 -5.35
CA SER A 444 3.65 5.93 -6.41
C SER A 444 4.00 4.50 -6.00
N ARG A 445 3.04 3.56 -6.11
CA ARG A 445 3.18 2.24 -5.48
C ARG A 445 2.54 1.09 -6.26
N ILE A 446 3.19 -0.07 -6.22
CA ILE A 446 2.62 -1.37 -6.59
C ILE A 446 2.57 -2.24 -5.33
N LEU A 447 1.38 -2.75 -4.99
CA LEU A 447 1.13 -3.48 -3.75
C LEU A 447 0.30 -4.76 -3.95
N THR A 448 0.72 -5.88 -3.37
CA THR A 448 -0.03 -7.16 -3.37
C THR A 448 -0.22 -7.73 -1.96
N GLY A 449 0.24 -7.00 -0.95
CA GLY A 449 0.33 -7.43 0.43
C GLY A 449 -1.00 -7.64 1.17
N VAL A 450 -0.88 -8.24 2.35
CA VAL A 450 -1.98 -8.50 3.29
C VAL A 450 -2.20 -7.29 4.20
N GLY A 451 -3.41 -6.77 4.24
CA GLY A 451 -3.80 -5.65 5.07
C GLY A 451 -3.91 -6.01 6.55
N PRO A 452 -3.91 -5.01 7.45
CA PRO A 452 -3.91 -5.22 8.89
C PRO A 452 -5.14 -5.97 9.42
N ARG A 453 -6.21 -6.14 8.65
CA ARG A 453 -7.49 -6.67 9.14
C ARG A 453 -7.71 -8.14 8.79
N THR A 454 -6.76 -8.73 8.08
CA THR A 454 -6.81 -10.11 7.58
C THR A 454 -6.33 -11.08 8.66
N ILE A 455 -7.21 -12.01 9.04
CA ILE A 455 -6.93 -13.04 10.05
C ILE A 455 -6.50 -14.39 9.45
N ASP A 456 -6.64 -14.57 8.12
CA ASP A 456 -6.21 -15.75 7.36
C ASP A 456 -6.08 -15.35 5.87
N GLY A 457 -4.88 -15.31 5.30
CA GLY A 457 -4.68 -15.05 3.85
C GLY A 457 -3.30 -14.50 3.53
N ASP A 458 -2.67 -15.06 2.50
CA ASP A 458 -1.29 -14.72 2.09
C ASP A 458 -1.25 -13.55 1.09
N GLY A 459 -0.11 -12.87 1.01
CA GLY A 459 0.13 -11.79 0.04
C GLY A 459 0.37 -12.34 -1.36
N GLY A 460 -0.08 -11.61 -2.39
CA GLY A 460 0.20 -11.97 -3.79
C GLY A 460 1.63 -11.63 -4.21
N ASP A 461 2.12 -12.25 -5.27
CA ASP A 461 3.47 -12.03 -5.82
C ASP A 461 3.51 -10.82 -6.77
N ILE A 462 4.68 -10.18 -6.87
CA ILE A 462 4.97 -9.14 -7.88
C ILE A 462 6.03 -9.66 -8.84
N SER A 463 5.70 -9.77 -10.13
CA SER A 463 6.64 -10.15 -11.18
C SER A 463 6.73 -9.08 -12.28
N ILE A 464 7.94 -8.56 -12.51
CA ILE A 464 8.19 -7.52 -13.53
C ILE A 464 9.30 -7.98 -14.49
N GLU A 465 8.97 -8.00 -15.77
CA GLU A 465 9.91 -8.28 -16.88
C GLU A 465 9.99 -7.05 -17.80
N ALA A 466 11.18 -6.47 -17.96
CA ALA A 466 11.41 -5.33 -18.86
C ALA A 466 12.82 -5.28 -19.45
N ASN A 467 13.11 -4.37 -20.39
CA ASN A 467 14.50 -4.07 -20.73
C ASN A 467 15.16 -3.23 -19.63
N SER A 468 14.46 -2.28 -19.02
CA SER A 468 14.93 -1.51 -17.86
C SER A 468 13.82 -1.33 -16.83
N ILE A 469 14.13 -1.46 -15.54
CA ILE A 469 13.22 -1.22 -14.42
C ILE A 469 13.80 -0.09 -13.56
N ALA A 470 13.01 0.94 -13.28
CA ALA A 470 13.42 2.07 -12.43
C ALA A 470 12.35 2.35 -11.37
N VAL A 471 12.76 2.34 -10.11
CA VAL A 471 11.95 2.76 -8.95
C VAL A 471 12.64 3.95 -8.31
N THR A 472 12.03 5.13 -8.37
CA THR A 472 12.70 6.40 -8.08
C THR A 472 11.86 7.37 -7.26
N ASN A 473 12.53 8.31 -6.57
CA ASN A 473 11.90 9.46 -5.90
C ASN A 473 10.74 9.08 -4.96
N GLY A 474 10.97 8.13 -4.04
CA GLY A 474 10.00 7.64 -3.07
C GLY A 474 9.10 6.51 -3.56
N GLY A 475 9.20 6.10 -4.84
CA GLY A 475 8.42 4.98 -5.40
C GLY A 475 8.56 3.70 -4.58
N THR A 476 7.48 2.90 -4.50
CA THR A 476 7.43 1.70 -3.66
C THR A 476 6.94 0.46 -4.42
N LEU A 477 7.67 -0.65 -4.29
CA LEU A 477 7.21 -2.01 -4.63
C LEU A 477 7.03 -2.81 -3.33
N GLY A 478 5.83 -3.31 -3.05
CA GLY A 478 5.53 -3.92 -1.76
C GLY A 478 4.67 -5.17 -1.83
N ALA A 479 5.20 -6.31 -1.40
CA ALA A 479 4.45 -7.58 -1.30
C ALA A 479 4.30 -8.09 0.16
N GLY A 480 4.70 -7.28 1.15
CA GLY A 480 4.69 -7.65 2.57
C GLY A 480 3.30 -7.84 3.21
N THR A 481 3.27 -8.38 4.43
CA THR A 481 2.06 -8.63 5.21
C THR A 481 1.96 -7.71 6.43
N SER A 482 0.75 -7.26 6.75
CA SER A 482 0.40 -6.58 8.00
C SER A 482 -0.66 -7.36 8.81
N GLY A 483 -1.07 -8.52 8.30
CA GLY A 483 -2.11 -9.40 8.85
C GLY A 483 -1.53 -10.71 9.36
N SER A 484 -2.28 -11.81 9.24
CA SER A 484 -1.89 -13.12 9.80
C SER A 484 -1.36 -14.16 8.79
N GLY A 485 -1.10 -13.77 7.54
CA GLY A 485 -0.59 -14.66 6.48
C GLY A 485 0.76 -14.18 5.91
N ASP A 486 1.40 -15.04 5.12
CA ASP A 486 2.76 -14.83 4.61
C ASP A 486 2.82 -13.65 3.62
N GLY A 487 3.95 -12.97 3.53
CA GLY A 487 4.22 -11.97 2.50
C GLY A 487 4.47 -12.61 1.13
N GLY A 488 4.08 -11.94 0.05
CA GLY A 488 4.33 -12.38 -1.32
C GLY A 488 5.76 -12.11 -1.79
N ASN A 489 6.19 -12.82 -2.81
CA ASN A 489 7.54 -12.70 -3.39
C ASN A 489 7.62 -11.56 -4.41
N ILE A 490 8.82 -11.01 -4.61
CA ILE A 490 9.09 -10.00 -5.65
C ILE A 490 10.16 -10.52 -6.60
N LYS A 491 9.81 -10.68 -7.88
CA LYS A 491 10.73 -11.09 -8.95
C LYS A 491 10.89 -10.00 -10.00
N LEU A 492 12.11 -9.48 -10.16
CA LEU A 492 12.47 -8.49 -11.15
C LEU A 492 13.43 -9.09 -12.19
N THR A 493 13.05 -9.07 -13.45
CA THR A 493 13.88 -9.54 -14.56
C THR A 493 14.07 -8.41 -15.57
N SER A 494 15.32 -8.01 -15.78
CA SER A 494 15.71 -6.95 -16.69
C SER A 494 16.79 -7.41 -17.65
N SER A 495 16.72 -7.03 -18.93
CA SER A 495 17.80 -7.32 -19.88
C SER A 495 18.90 -6.26 -19.92
N ASN A 496 18.76 -5.16 -19.17
CA ASN A 496 19.73 -4.07 -19.15
C ASN A 496 19.97 -3.53 -17.72
N THR A 497 18.97 -2.88 -17.13
CA THR A 497 19.17 -2.19 -15.83
C THR A 497 18.01 -2.39 -14.85
N VAL A 498 18.35 -2.47 -13.56
CA VAL A 498 17.43 -2.25 -12.44
C VAL A 498 18.00 -1.11 -11.61
N THR A 499 17.24 -0.04 -11.42
CA THR A 499 17.66 1.15 -10.65
C THR A 499 16.68 1.42 -9.53
N VAL A 500 17.19 1.55 -8.31
CA VAL A 500 16.44 1.97 -7.13
C VAL A 500 17.12 3.23 -6.59
N ASP A 501 16.45 4.37 -6.68
CA ASP A 501 16.99 5.70 -6.33
C ASP A 501 16.06 6.43 -5.37
N ASP A 502 16.49 6.59 -4.10
CA ASP A 502 15.65 7.14 -3.02
C ASP A 502 14.26 6.47 -2.95
N ALA A 503 14.23 5.14 -3.07
CA ALA A 503 13.02 4.34 -3.25
C ALA A 503 13.10 2.99 -2.51
N LEU A 504 11.96 2.29 -2.40
CA LEU A 504 11.85 1.07 -1.59
C LEU A 504 11.24 -0.10 -2.37
N ILE A 505 11.92 -1.24 -2.31
CA ILE A 505 11.40 -2.54 -2.73
C ILE A 505 11.35 -3.42 -1.47
N GLN A 506 10.18 -3.91 -1.08
CA GLN A 506 10.05 -4.64 0.17
C GLN A 506 9.07 -5.82 0.12
N SER A 507 9.47 -6.93 0.72
CA SER A 507 8.55 -7.99 1.13
C SER A 507 8.77 -8.29 2.61
N ARG A 508 8.05 -7.55 3.47
CA ARG A 508 8.25 -7.59 4.91
C ARG A 508 7.00 -7.93 5.70
N VAL A 509 7.16 -8.58 6.83
CA VAL A 509 6.14 -8.78 7.86
C VAL A 509 6.17 -7.56 8.79
N ASN A 510 5.10 -6.77 8.82
CA ASN A 510 5.03 -5.55 9.64
C ASN A 510 4.81 -5.86 11.13
N GLU A 511 5.01 -4.85 11.98
CA GLU A 511 4.82 -4.96 13.43
C GLU A 511 3.39 -5.40 13.78
N GLY A 512 3.28 -6.43 14.62
CA GLY A 512 1.99 -7.03 15.01
C GLY A 512 1.33 -7.91 13.94
N ALA A 513 1.99 -8.15 12.81
CA ALA A 513 1.60 -9.18 11.85
C ALA A 513 2.17 -10.56 12.22
N THR A 514 1.57 -11.62 11.70
CA THR A 514 2.03 -13.01 11.84
C THR A 514 2.16 -13.63 10.42
N GLY A 515 3.08 -14.57 10.23
CA GLY A 515 3.47 -15.12 8.91
C GLY A 515 4.92 -14.79 8.54
N ASP A 516 5.47 -15.46 7.53
CA ASP A 516 6.85 -15.27 7.05
C ASP A 516 6.94 -14.19 5.96
N GLY A 517 8.09 -13.53 5.83
CA GLY A 517 8.37 -12.56 4.78
C GLY A 517 8.67 -13.23 3.44
N GLY A 518 8.29 -12.60 2.33
CA GLY A 518 8.53 -13.16 0.99
C GLY A 518 9.95 -12.90 0.46
N ASP A 519 10.37 -13.73 -0.47
CA ASP A 519 11.68 -13.63 -1.12
C ASP A 519 11.73 -12.51 -2.17
N ILE A 520 12.92 -11.95 -2.41
CA ILE A 520 13.17 -10.98 -3.47
C ILE A 520 14.26 -11.50 -4.41
N GLU A 521 13.93 -11.65 -5.70
CA GLU A 521 14.84 -12.10 -6.76
C GLU A 521 15.03 -11.01 -7.81
N ILE A 522 16.29 -10.63 -8.08
CA ILE A 522 16.64 -9.64 -9.10
C ILE A 522 17.62 -10.26 -10.10
N THR A 523 17.24 -10.31 -11.37
CA THR A 523 18.12 -10.69 -12.48
C THR A 523 18.24 -9.52 -13.46
N THR A 524 19.43 -9.01 -13.71
CA THR A 524 19.68 -7.84 -14.59
C THR A 524 21.09 -7.89 -15.19
N SER A 525 21.43 -7.03 -16.16
CA SER A 525 22.85 -6.80 -16.49
C SER A 525 23.50 -5.85 -15.49
N SER A 526 22.80 -4.78 -15.09
CA SER A 526 23.30 -3.86 -14.07
C SER A 526 22.25 -3.55 -13.00
N LEU A 527 22.65 -3.63 -11.73
CA LEU A 527 21.85 -3.19 -10.57
C LEU A 527 22.49 -1.96 -9.93
N SER A 528 21.69 -0.91 -9.71
CA SER A 528 22.11 0.32 -9.05
C SER A 528 21.16 0.67 -7.91
N LEU A 529 21.65 0.62 -6.67
CA LEU A 529 20.96 1.09 -5.46
C LEU A 529 21.65 2.38 -5.00
N ILE A 530 20.99 3.53 -5.18
CA ILE A 530 21.60 4.84 -4.94
C ILE A 530 20.72 5.77 -4.11
N ASN A 531 21.37 6.73 -3.44
CA ASN A 531 20.72 7.78 -2.67
C ASN A 531 19.60 7.27 -1.73
N GLY A 532 19.85 6.20 -0.97
CA GLY A 532 18.86 5.59 -0.07
C GLY A 532 17.96 4.53 -0.71
N GLY A 533 18.22 4.14 -1.96
CA GLY A 533 17.51 3.06 -2.63
C GLY A 533 17.69 1.72 -1.90
N ARG A 534 16.60 1.08 -1.50
CA ARG A 534 16.62 -0.06 -0.58
C ARG A 534 15.80 -1.25 -1.07
N VAL A 535 16.35 -2.44 -0.91
CA VAL A 535 15.68 -3.73 -1.14
C VAL A 535 15.65 -4.48 0.19
N GLU A 536 14.46 -4.76 0.70
CA GLU A 536 14.26 -5.26 2.07
C GLU A 536 13.33 -6.48 2.13
N ALA A 537 13.84 -7.60 2.62
CA ALA A 537 13.05 -8.79 2.93
C ALA A 537 13.14 -9.03 4.45
N GLY A 538 12.13 -8.65 5.23
CA GLY A 538 12.28 -8.50 6.68
C GLY A 538 11.06 -8.89 7.51
N THR A 539 11.22 -8.93 8.83
CA THR A 539 10.13 -9.22 9.78
C THR A 539 10.24 -8.40 11.07
N PHE A 540 9.10 -7.83 11.45
CA PHE A 540 8.80 -7.18 12.73
C PHE A 540 7.72 -7.94 13.51
N GLY A 541 7.27 -9.08 12.98
CA GLY A 541 6.06 -9.79 13.40
C GLY A 541 6.28 -10.71 14.61
N VAL A 542 5.18 -11.01 15.30
CA VAL A 542 5.14 -11.98 16.40
C VAL A 542 4.71 -13.33 15.84
N SER A 543 5.37 -14.43 16.22
CA SER A 543 4.75 -15.75 16.10
C SER A 543 4.26 -16.22 17.46
N GLN A 544 3.18 -16.99 17.45
CA GLN A 544 2.60 -17.61 18.64
C GLN A 544 3.52 -18.66 19.30
N ALA A 545 4.57 -19.13 18.60
CA ALA A 545 5.57 -20.08 19.11
C ALA A 545 6.68 -19.46 19.96
N ALA A 546 6.80 -18.12 19.98
CA ALA A 546 7.86 -17.46 20.72
C ALA A 546 7.61 -17.40 22.24
N LEU A 547 6.64 -18.17 22.74
CA LEU A 547 6.49 -18.44 24.16
C LEU A 547 7.67 -19.29 24.63
N ASN A 548 8.55 -18.68 25.42
CA ASN A 548 9.60 -19.35 26.18
C ASN A 548 9.10 -20.71 26.74
N PRO A 549 9.82 -21.83 26.56
CA PRO A 549 9.47 -23.11 27.16
C PRO A 549 9.22 -23.04 28.68
N GLU A 550 9.81 -22.06 29.38
CA GLU A 550 9.53 -21.82 30.81
C GLU A 550 8.12 -21.25 31.08
N LEU A 551 7.48 -20.58 30.11
CA LEU A 551 6.10 -20.07 30.21
C LEU A 551 5.05 -21.19 30.20
N THR A 552 5.39 -22.37 29.67
CA THR A 552 4.50 -23.53 29.68
C THR A 552 4.37 -24.20 31.05
N ASN A 553 5.19 -23.80 32.03
CA ASN A 553 5.18 -24.32 33.41
C ASN A 553 4.47 -23.41 34.41
N GLN A 554 4.02 -22.22 34.01
CA GLN A 554 3.32 -21.28 34.89
C GLN A 554 1.85 -21.16 34.48
N SER A 555 0.97 -21.08 35.46
CA SER A 555 -0.45 -20.80 35.25
C SER A 555 -0.67 -19.36 34.80
N TYR A 556 -1.74 -19.10 34.05
CA TYR A 556 -2.15 -17.76 33.64
C TYR A 556 -2.15 -16.77 34.83
N GLN A 557 -2.63 -17.23 35.99
CA GLN A 557 -2.65 -16.49 37.24
C GLN A 557 -1.26 -16.05 37.70
N GLU A 558 -0.27 -16.93 37.68
CA GLU A 558 1.09 -16.60 38.14
C GLU A 558 1.72 -15.52 37.27
N PHE A 559 1.42 -15.52 35.97
CA PHE A 559 1.92 -14.53 35.04
C PHE A 559 1.29 -13.15 35.27
N VAL A 560 -0.03 -13.08 35.35
CA VAL A 560 -0.74 -11.84 35.70
C VAL A 560 -0.24 -11.29 37.04
N LEU A 561 -0.02 -12.15 38.05
CA LEU A 561 0.52 -11.72 39.35
C LEU A 561 1.97 -11.23 39.29
N ALA A 562 2.80 -11.74 38.38
CA ALA A 562 4.18 -11.30 38.20
C ALA A 562 4.26 -9.83 37.76
N ASP A 563 3.26 -9.37 37.00
CA ASP A 563 3.12 -7.98 36.58
C ASP A 563 2.53 -7.05 37.65
N GLN A 564 2.25 -7.56 38.84
CA GLN A 564 1.85 -6.82 40.05
C GLN A 564 0.57 -5.97 39.82
N PRO A 565 -0.57 -6.58 39.51
CA PRO A 565 -1.84 -5.87 39.42
C PRO A 565 -2.21 -5.30 40.78
N VAL A 566 -2.84 -4.12 40.77
CA VAL A 566 -3.43 -3.51 41.97
C VAL A 566 -4.62 -4.33 42.43
N ALA A 567 -5.46 -4.77 41.50
CA ALA A 567 -6.62 -5.62 41.77
C ALA A 567 -6.76 -6.65 40.65
N TYR A 568 -7.10 -7.88 41.01
CA TYR A 568 -7.20 -8.98 40.08
C TYR A 568 -8.32 -9.95 40.47
N TRP A 569 -9.43 -9.90 39.75
CA TRP A 569 -10.59 -10.77 39.95
C TRP A 569 -10.61 -11.85 38.88
N ARG A 570 -10.20 -13.06 39.28
CA ARG A 570 -10.25 -14.24 38.42
C ARG A 570 -11.68 -14.68 38.11
N LEU A 571 -12.64 -14.41 39.00
CA LEU A 571 -14.04 -14.87 38.92
C LEU A 571 -14.16 -16.41 38.91
N ASP A 572 -13.20 -17.06 39.56
CA ASP A 572 -12.97 -18.50 39.59
C ASP A 572 -13.84 -19.22 40.65
N GLU A 573 -14.74 -18.48 41.30
CA GLU A 573 -15.62 -19.04 42.31
C GLU A 573 -16.74 -19.88 41.67
N THR A 574 -17.10 -20.98 42.32
CA THR A 574 -18.21 -21.85 41.87
C THR A 574 -19.51 -21.60 42.63
N THR A 575 -19.42 -21.22 43.91
CA THR A 575 -20.55 -20.75 44.72
C THR A 575 -20.06 -19.83 45.85
N SER A 576 -20.08 -18.52 45.65
CA SER A 576 -19.65 -17.51 46.62
C SER A 576 -20.52 -16.25 46.54
N ILE A 577 -20.61 -15.49 47.64
CA ILE A 577 -21.14 -14.12 47.62
C ILE A 577 -20.04 -13.08 47.38
N THR A 578 -18.78 -13.51 47.44
CA THR A 578 -17.58 -12.68 47.33
C THR A 578 -16.78 -13.10 46.11
N ALA A 579 -16.48 -12.15 45.23
CA ALA A 579 -15.47 -12.28 44.18
C ALA A 579 -14.12 -11.87 44.79
N VAL A 580 -13.19 -12.80 44.89
CA VAL A 580 -11.93 -12.59 45.59
C VAL A 580 -10.96 -11.79 44.73
N ASP A 581 -10.33 -10.78 45.33
CA ASP A 581 -9.19 -10.09 44.75
C ASP A 581 -7.91 -10.91 45.01
N SER A 582 -7.37 -11.46 43.94
CA SER A 582 -6.20 -12.34 43.93
C SER A 582 -4.87 -11.58 43.96
N SER A 583 -4.87 -10.25 43.79
CA SER A 583 -3.64 -9.44 43.90
C SER A 583 -3.05 -9.43 45.32
N GLY A 584 -3.91 -9.68 46.32
CA GLY A 584 -3.56 -9.61 47.74
C GLY A 584 -3.86 -8.27 48.41
N ASN A 585 -4.32 -7.26 47.67
CA ASN A 585 -4.62 -5.92 48.20
C ASN A 585 -6.02 -5.78 48.80
N GLY A 586 -6.88 -6.79 48.62
CA GLY A 586 -8.12 -6.94 49.36
C GLY A 586 -9.31 -6.16 48.80
N PHE A 587 -9.28 -5.79 47.51
CA PHE A 587 -10.39 -5.16 46.80
C PHE A 587 -11.46 -6.19 46.40
N ASN A 588 -11.91 -7.01 47.36
CA ASN A 588 -12.91 -8.04 47.11
C ASN A 588 -14.24 -7.46 46.61
N GLY A 589 -14.81 -8.08 45.59
CA GLY A 589 -16.13 -7.77 45.07
C GLY A 589 -17.25 -8.55 45.75
N THR A 590 -18.49 -8.06 45.66
CA THR A 590 -19.69 -8.80 46.06
C THR A 590 -20.50 -9.18 44.82
N TYR A 591 -20.76 -10.47 44.60
CA TYR A 591 -21.67 -10.92 43.54
C TYR A 591 -23.10 -10.43 43.82
N ARG A 592 -23.74 -9.82 42.83
CA ARG A 592 -25.11 -9.27 42.90
C ARG A 592 -26.02 -9.94 41.88
N ASN A 593 -27.29 -10.02 42.25
CA ASN A 593 -28.44 -10.31 41.37
C ASN A 593 -28.48 -11.65 40.61
N GLY A 594 -27.48 -12.52 40.78
CA GLY A 594 -27.57 -13.90 40.32
C GLY A 594 -26.54 -14.33 39.28
N VAL A 595 -25.44 -13.59 39.12
CA VAL A 595 -24.25 -13.99 38.32
C VAL A 595 -24.00 -15.49 38.47
N ILE A 596 -24.04 -16.20 37.35
CA ILE A 596 -23.80 -17.65 37.33
C ILE A 596 -22.29 -17.85 37.44
N GLN A 597 -21.89 -18.60 38.47
CA GLN A 597 -20.50 -18.86 38.83
C GLN A 597 -20.08 -20.26 38.37
N GLY A 598 -18.78 -20.45 38.14
CA GLY A 598 -18.22 -21.75 37.78
C GLY A 598 -18.46 -22.19 36.33
N VAL A 599 -18.77 -21.27 35.41
CA VAL A 599 -18.82 -21.59 33.98
C VAL A 599 -17.40 -21.73 33.41
N PRO A 600 -17.17 -22.48 32.32
CA PRO A 600 -15.81 -22.61 31.75
C PRO A 600 -15.21 -21.25 31.37
N GLY A 601 -14.04 -20.94 31.93
CA GLY A 601 -13.27 -19.72 31.66
C GLY A 601 -12.16 -19.95 30.63
N VAL A 602 -11.43 -18.87 30.33
CA VAL A 602 -10.15 -18.91 29.60
C VAL A 602 -9.07 -19.52 30.49
N SER A 603 -9.15 -19.32 31.80
CA SER A 603 -8.24 -19.92 32.77
C SER A 603 -9.04 -20.34 34.00
N GLY A 604 -9.34 -21.65 34.09
CA GLY A 604 -10.22 -22.18 35.14
C GLY A 604 -11.70 -21.97 34.84
N THR A 605 -12.37 -21.17 35.66
CA THR A 605 -13.80 -20.86 35.63
C THR A 605 -14.03 -19.36 35.65
N ALA A 606 -15.21 -18.95 35.18
CA ALA A 606 -15.57 -17.56 34.97
C ALA A 606 -16.98 -17.23 35.50
N GLY A 607 -17.35 -15.96 35.43
CA GLY A 607 -18.70 -15.47 35.75
C GLY A 607 -19.53 -15.22 34.49
N GLU A 608 -20.73 -15.77 34.42
CA GLU A 608 -21.73 -15.49 33.37
C GLU A 608 -22.79 -14.50 33.87
N PHE A 609 -23.01 -13.45 33.07
CA PHE A 609 -23.88 -12.31 33.36
C PHE A 609 -25.07 -12.31 32.40
N ASP A 610 -26.28 -12.12 32.94
CA ASP A 610 -27.54 -12.28 32.22
C ASP A 610 -27.95 -11.11 31.32
N GLY A 611 -27.20 -10.00 31.36
CA GLY A 611 -27.52 -8.81 30.58
C GLY A 611 -28.70 -7.98 31.05
N ASN A 612 -29.16 -8.16 32.29
CA ASN A 612 -30.25 -7.37 32.90
C ASN A 612 -29.77 -6.53 34.09
N ASN A 613 -29.20 -7.14 35.13
CA ASN A 613 -28.82 -6.44 36.36
C ASN A 613 -27.69 -7.11 37.15
N ASP A 614 -27.08 -8.17 36.62
CA ASP A 614 -25.94 -8.84 37.21
C ASP A 614 -24.71 -7.92 37.31
N ALA A 615 -23.94 -8.06 38.39
CA ALA A 615 -22.71 -7.32 38.62
C ALA A 615 -21.86 -7.97 39.71
N VAL A 616 -20.54 -7.76 39.66
CA VAL A 616 -19.66 -7.83 40.82
C VAL A 616 -19.40 -6.42 41.31
N ASP A 617 -19.78 -6.16 42.57
CA ASP A 617 -19.73 -4.84 43.19
C ASP A 617 -18.57 -4.75 44.18
N VAL A 618 -17.48 -4.12 43.73
CA VAL A 618 -16.25 -3.87 44.53
C VAL A 618 -16.47 -2.74 45.53
N GLY A 619 -17.44 -1.86 45.26
CA GLY A 619 -17.79 -0.75 46.13
C GLY A 619 -17.03 0.54 45.80
N ILE A 620 -17.14 1.51 46.71
CA ILE A 620 -16.56 2.84 46.54
C ILE A 620 -15.07 2.78 46.89
N ILE A 621 -14.25 3.24 45.97
CA ILE A 621 -12.81 3.36 46.12
C ILE A 621 -12.49 4.68 46.82
N ALA A 622 -11.67 4.62 47.86
CA ALA A 622 -11.25 5.80 48.58
C ALA A 622 -10.26 6.63 47.73
N PRO A 623 -10.37 7.97 47.71
CA PRO A 623 -9.42 8.81 46.99
C PRO A 623 -7.99 8.56 47.45
N GLY A 624 -7.07 8.37 46.50
CA GLY A 624 -5.67 8.07 46.75
C GLY A 624 -5.39 6.66 47.30
N SER A 625 -6.36 5.75 47.26
CA SER A 625 -6.08 4.32 47.45
C SER A 625 -5.39 3.73 46.21
N GLU A 626 -4.79 2.55 46.34
CA GLU A 626 -4.02 1.92 45.26
C GLU A 626 -4.86 1.71 43.98
N LEU A 627 -6.17 1.44 44.11
CA LEU A 627 -7.10 1.26 42.98
C LEU A 627 -7.66 2.58 42.41
N ASP A 628 -7.23 3.73 42.92
CA ASP A 628 -7.62 5.05 42.40
C ASP A 628 -6.79 5.43 41.16
N ILE A 629 -7.26 5.05 39.98
CA ILE A 629 -6.57 5.26 38.69
C ILE A 629 -6.85 6.62 38.04
N SER A 630 -7.54 7.55 38.72
CA SER A 630 -8.11 8.75 38.08
C SER A 630 -7.11 9.89 37.81
N ASN A 631 -5.79 9.69 37.92
CA ASN A 631 -4.78 10.73 37.70
C ASN A 631 -3.36 10.18 37.50
N GLN A 632 -3.25 8.93 37.05
CA GLN A 632 -1.99 8.21 36.85
C GLN A 632 -2.07 7.33 35.62
N SER A 633 -0.93 6.83 35.14
CA SER A 633 -0.93 5.76 34.14
C SER A 633 -1.66 4.53 34.68
N PHE A 634 -2.38 3.81 33.83
CA PHE A 634 -3.06 2.58 34.23
C PHE A 634 -3.26 1.62 33.07
N THR A 635 -3.56 0.38 33.41
CA THR A 635 -4.03 -0.64 32.48
C THR A 635 -5.23 -1.36 33.07
N VAL A 636 -6.23 -1.61 32.24
CA VAL A 636 -7.35 -2.50 32.56
C VAL A 636 -7.37 -3.59 31.51
N GLU A 637 -7.39 -4.84 31.95
CA GLU A 637 -7.60 -6.00 31.08
C GLU A 637 -8.74 -6.88 31.56
N ALA A 638 -9.40 -7.55 30.61
CA ALA A 638 -10.40 -8.57 30.87
C ALA A 638 -10.52 -9.51 29.67
N TRP A 639 -10.81 -10.78 29.95
CA TRP A 639 -11.35 -11.69 28.95
C TRP A 639 -12.86 -11.58 28.92
N VAL A 640 -13.44 -11.43 27.73
CA VAL A 640 -14.89 -11.31 27.55
C VAL A 640 -15.39 -12.19 26.42
N LYS A 641 -16.56 -12.80 26.63
CA LYS A 641 -17.29 -13.57 25.64
C LYS A 641 -18.75 -13.12 25.63
N PRO A 642 -19.13 -12.14 24.79
CA PRO A 642 -20.50 -11.65 24.75
C PRO A 642 -21.42 -12.68 24.07
N ASN A 643 -22.58 -12.97 24.65
CA ASN A 643 -23.59 -13.85 24.03
C ASN A 643 -24.40 -13.11 22.94
N GLU A 644 -24.46 -11.78 23.03
CA GLU A 644 -25.09 -10.92 22.03
C GLU A 644 -24.39 -9.55 21.99
N LEU A 645 -24.48 -8.83 20.87
CA LEU A 645 -23.95 -7.47 20.77
C LEU A 645 -25.02 -6.43 21.15
N LYS A 646 -24.82 -5.78 22.29
CA LYS A 646 -25.58 -4.60 22.74
C LYS A 646 -24.66 -3.56 23.35
N GLU A 647 -25.20 -2.41 23.77
CA GLU A 647 -24.41 -1.45 24.56
C GLU A 647 -24.24 -2.00 25.97
N GLN A 648 -23.06 -2.57 26.26
CA GLN A 648 -22.81 -3.32 27.49
C GLN A 648 -21.40 -3.11 28.02
N SER A 649 -21.28 -2.98 29.34
CA SER A 649 -20.01 -2.69 30.00
C SER A 649 -19.53 -3.92 30.75
N TYR A 650 -18.29 -4.34 30.47
CA TYR A 650 -17.65 -5.44 31.20
C TYR A 650 -16.89 -4.92 32.43
N LEU A 651 -16.45 -3.66 32.42
CA LEU A 651 -15.97 -2.95 33.61
C LEU A 651 -16.46 -1.48 33.60
N GLY A 652 -16.87 -0.99 34.75
CA GLY A 652 -17.33 0.38 34.94
C GLY A 652 -16.76 1.03 36.21
N ILE A 653 -16.19 2.23 36.08
CA ILE A 653 -15.66 3.05 37.17
C ILE A 653 -16.38 4.40 37.14
N HIS A 654 -17.25 4.67 38.12
CA HIS A 654 -18.18 5.81 38.08
C HIS A 654 -18.22 6.58 39.41
N PRO A 655 -18.45 7.90 39.42
CA PRO A 655 -18.41 8.69 40.65
C PRO A 655 -19.59 8.33 41.55
N SER A 656 -19.32 8.20 42.86
CA SER A 656 -20.35 7.86 43.85
C SER A 656 -21.32 9.01 44.15
N ASN A 657 -20.99 10.25 43.76
CA ASN A 657 -21.87 11.40 43.95
C ASN A 657 -22.83 11.53 42.74
N ASN A 658 -24.12 11.65 43.04
CA ASN A 658 -25.24 11.52 42.10
C ASN A 658 -25.40 12.69 41.10
N ARG A 659 -24.32 13.40 40.73
CA ARG A 659 -24.41 14.58 39.87
C ARG A 659 -24.30 14.19 38.40
N ASN A 660 -25.46 14.06 37.75
CA ASN A 660 -25.58 14.13 36.29
C ASN A 660 -25.32 15.59 35.82
N ASP A 661 -24.09 16.08 35.88
CA ASP A 661 -23.75 17.39 35.30
C ASP A 661 -23.16 17.30 33.88
N GLY A 662 -22.92 16.09 33.37
CA GLY A 662 -22.47 15.88 32.00
C GLY A 662 -21.05 16.36 31.74
N ASN A 663 -20.22 16.41 32.80
CA ASN A 663 -18.92 17.05 32.79
C ASN A 663 -17.72 16.12 33.03
N GLY A 664 -17.85 14.83 32.70
CA GLY A 664 -16.71 13.97 32.39
C GLY A 664 -16.10 13.12 33.51
N ASP A 665 -16.91 12.63 34.45
CA ASP A 665 -16.40 12.03 35.70
C ASP A 665 -16.42 10.47 35.75
N SER A 666 -16.74 9.78 34.64
CA SER A 666 -16.91 8.30 34.59
C SER A 666 -16.06 7.63 33.51
N LEU A 667 -15.38 6.54 33.89
CA LEU A 667 -14.62 5.69 32.98
C LEU A 667 -15.39 4.38 32.74
N TYR A 668 -15.62 4.03 31.47
CA TYR A 668 -16.27 2.77 31.10
C TYR A 668 -15.47 2.01 30.05
N PHE A 669 -15.60 0.69 30.14
CA PHE A 669 -15.01 -0.28 29.23
C PHE A 669 -16.14 -1.13 28.68
N ARG A 670 -16.47 -0.93 27.40
CA ARG A 670 -17.71 -1.46 26.81
C ARG A 670 -17.53 -2.07 25.44
N VAL A 671 -18.43 -3.00 25.14
CA VAL A 671 -18.72 -3.49 23.80
C VAL A 671 -19.99 -2.80 23.31
N SER A 672 -20.01 -2.35 22.06
CA SER A 672 -21.15 -1.66 21.46
C SER A 672 -22.07 -2.61 20.67
N ARG A 673 -23.25 -2.12 20.26
CA ARG A 673 -24.15 -2.83 19.33
C ARG A 673 -23.53 -3.17 17.97
N LYS A 674 -22.42 -2.53 17.63
CA LYS A 674 -21.70 -2.75 16.37
C LYS A 674 -20.49 -3.68 16.54
N GLY A 675 -20.25 -4.25 17.72
CA GLY A 675 -19.02 -5.01 17.98
C GLY A 675 -17.76 -4.16 18.00
N SER A 676 -17.87 -2.85 18.31
CA SER A 676 -16.72 -2.01 18.64
C SER A 676 -16.46 -2.02 20.15
N VAL A 677 -15.20 -1.89 20.54
CA VAL A 677 -14.77 -1.65 21.91
C VAL A 677 -14.68 -0.16 22.14
N ARG A 678 -15.10 0.31 23.32
CA ARG A 678 -14.96 1.71 23.71
C ARG A 678 -14.37 1.85 25.10
N PHE A 679 -13.47 2.81 25.20
CA PHE A 679 -12.71 3.14 26.40
C PHE A 679 -12.66 4.66 26.56
N GLY A 680 -12.95 5.15 27.76
CA GLY A 680 -12.82 6.57 28.10
C GLY A 680 -14.11 7.22 28.57
N ASP A 681 -14.12 8.55 28.57
CA ASP A 681 -15.21 9.39 29.05
C ASP A 681 -16.04 9.98 27.91
N PHE A 682 -17.37 9.93 28.01
CA PHE A 682 -18.27 10.43 26.96
C PHE A 682 -18.33 11.97 26.93
N PRO A 683 -18.28 12.64 25.76
CA PRO A 683 -18.31 12.09 24.40
C PRO A 683 -16.92 11.94 23.76
N LYS A 684 -15.85 11.94 24.55
CA LYS A 684 -14.46 11.88 24.08
C LYS A 684 -13.89 10.47 24.11
N ASP A 685 -14.71 9.45 24.31
CA ASP A 685 -14.27 8.07 24.42
C ASP A 685 -13.63 7.59 23.12
N LEU A 686 -12.53 6.86 23.27
CA LEU A 686 -11.88 6.15 22.20
C LEU A 686 -12.78 4.98 21.81
N GLU A 687 -13.16 4.93 20.55
CA GLU A 687 -13.99 3.85 19.98
C GLU A 687 -13.19 3.18 18.86
N THR A 688 -13.07 1.85 18.92
CA THR A 688 -12.52 1.08 17.83
C THR A 688 -13.48 1.03 16.63
N PRO A 689 -13.02 0.63 15.43
CA PRO A 689 -13.94 0.22 14.37
C PRO A 689 -14.96 -0.83 14.85
N GLY A 690 -16.13 -0.89 14.19
CA GLY A 690 -17.12 -1.95 14.45
C GLY A 690 -16.71 -3.30 13.86
N ASN A 691 -17.43 -4.35 14.26
CA ASN A 691 -17.26 -5.77 13.91
C ASN A 691 -15.91 -6.36 14.32
N ILE A 692 -15.32 -5.85 15.40
CA ILE A 692 -14.11 -6.43 16.01
C ILE A 692 -14.49 -7.58 16.94
N ILE A 693 -15.58 -7.38 17.69
CA ILE A 693 -16.12 -8.36 18.62
C ILE A 693 -17.33 -9.04 18.00
N GLU A 694 -17.32 -10.37 17.96
CA GLU A 694 -18.45 -11.21 17.56
C GLU A 694 -19.11 -11.88 18.79
N PRO A 695 -20.41 -12.23 18.72
CA PRO A 695 -21.04 -13.06 19.73
C PRO A 695 -20.38 -14.45 19.85
N ASP A 696 -20.42 -15.02 21.05
CA ASP A 696 -20.01 -16.40 21.35
C ASP A 696 -18.51 -16.71 21.14
N THR A 697 -17.66 -15.68 21.07
CA THR A 697 -16.20 -15.78 20.92
C THR A 697 -15.47 -15.08 22.08
N TRP A 698 -14.38 -15.68 22.58
CA TRP A 698 -13.53 -15.07 23.60
C TRP A 698 -12.62 -14.00 23.00
N TYR A 699 -12.51 -12.87 23.70
CA TYR A 699 -11.59 -11.78 23.35
C TYR A 699 -10.85 -11.31 24.60
N HIS A 700 -9.56 -11.08 24.47
CA HIS A 700 -8.76 -10.37 25.48
C HIS A 700 -8.80 -8.88 25.14
N ILE A 701 -9.45 -8.08 25.98
CA ILE A 701 -9.58 -6.65 25.74
C ILE A 701 -8.77 -5.90 26.79
N VAL A 702 -7.82 -5.08 26.33
CA VAL A 702 -6.97 -4.28 27.19
C VAL A 702 -7.07 -2.81 26.81
N ALA A 703 -7.09 -1.94 27.81
CA ALA A 703 -7.07 -0.51 27.62
C ALA A 703 -6.00 0.11 28.53
N THR A 704 -5.11 0.88 27.94
CA THR A 704 -4.02 1.56 28.64
C THR A 704 -4.20 3.08 28.57
N TYR A 705 -3.76 3.76 29.63
CA TYR A 705 -3.52 5.20 29.63
C TYR A 705 -2.10 5.45 30.11
N ASP A 706 -1.32 6.16 29.30
CA ASP A 706 0.01 6.63 29.66
C ASP A 706 -0.02 8.15 29.93
N GLN A 707 0.25 8.52 31.17
CA GLN A 707 0.26 9.90 31.65
C GLN A 707 1.39 10.73 31.04
N ASP A 708 2.56 10.12 30.76
CA ASP A 708 3.73 10.85 30.26
C ASP A 708 3.50 11.35 28.82
N SER A 709 2.89 10.51 27.99
CA SER A 709 2.54 10.84 26.60
C SER A 709 1.14 11.42 26.42
N ASN A 710 0.28 11.33 27.45
CA ASN A 710 -1.17 11.59 27.39
C ASN A 710 -1.87 10.77 26.30
N THR A 711 -1.56 9.47 26.24
CA THR A 711 -2.07 8.57 25.20
C THR A 711 -2.96 7.49 25.81
N ASN A 712 -4.15 7.35 25.25
CA ASN A 712 -5.04 6.21 25.49
C ASN A 712 -4.88 5.22 24.34
N THR A 713 -4.83 3.93 24.65
CA THR A 713 -4.73 2.88 23.64
C THR A 713 -5.68 1.72 23.98
N ILE A 714 -6.36 1.18 22.96
CA ILE A 714 -7.16 -0.05 23.06
C ILE A 714 -6.42 -1.16 22.33
N PHE A 715 -6.23 -2.27 23.04
CA PHE A 715 -5.76 -3.52 22.48
C PHE A 715 -6.89 -4.56 22.48
N VAL A 716 -6.96 -5.37 21.43
CA VAL A 716 -7.83 -6.55 21.36
C VAL A 716 -6.97 -7.71 20.91
N ASP A 717 -7.01 -8.81 21.65
CA ASP A 717 -6.26 -10.03 21.39
C ASP A 717 -4.74 -9.77 21.25
N GLY A 718 -4.19 -9.04 22.21
CA GLY A 718 -2.77 -8.65 22.25
C GLY A 718 -2.40 -7.47 21.36
N ARG A 719 -3.26 -7.06 20.42
CA ARG A 719 -2.92 -6.11 19.36
C ARG A 719 -3.48 -4.71 19.58
N GLU A 720 -2.67 -3.67 19.36
CA GLU A 720 -3.17 -2.28 19.32
C GLU A 720 -4.17 -2.08 18.16
N VAL A 721 -5.38 -1.63 18.49
CA VAL A 721 -6.47 -1.41 17.54
C VAL A 721 -6.74 0.07 17.30
N ASN A 722 -6.61 0.89 18.34
CA ASN A 722 -6.82 2.34 18.24
C ASN A 722 -6.09 3.06 19.36
N SER A 723 -5.58 4.26 19.08
CA SER A 723 -4.96 5.14 20.07
C SER A 723 -5.32 6.59 19.81
N ASN A 724 -5.38 7.40 20.87
CA ASN A 724 -5.56 8.84 20.75
C ASN A 724 -4.90 9.60 21.90
N LYS A 725 -4.56 10.87 21.64
CA LYS A 725 -4.09 11.76 22.70
C LYS A 725 -5.25 12.35 23.47
N GLN A 726 -5.29 12.08 24.77
CA GLN A 726 -6.31 12.57 25.68
C GLN A 726 -5.68 12.78 27.06
N GLY A 727 -6.03 13.89 27.71
CA GLY A 727 -5.55 14.17 29.07
C GLY A 727 -6.16 13.22 30.11
N ALA A 728 -5.62 13.29 31.34
CA ALA A 728 -6.05 12.45 32.45
C ALA A 728 -7.57 12.48 32.70
N PHE A 729 -8.09 11.37 33.22
CA PHE A 729 -9.50 11.20 33.55
C PHE A 729 -9.76 11.50 35.03
N GLU A 730 -10.40 12.61 35.37
CA GLU A 730 -10.69 12.93 36.78
C GLU A 730 -11.92 12.15 37.28
N SER A 731 -11.86 11.58 38.49
CA SER A 731 -13.04 11.02 39.17
C SER A 731 -13.02 11.32 40.66
N GLN A 732 -14.19 11.61 41.26
CA GLN A 732 -14.34 11.84 42.70
C GLN A 732 -15.06 10.68 43.37
N ASN A 733 -14.35 9.89 44.19
CA ASN A 733 -14.84 8.70 44.89
C ASN A 733 -15.48 7.68 43.93
N PRO A 734 -14.72 7.11 42.98
CA PRO A 734 -15.26 6.18 42.00
C PRO A 734 -15.73 4.87 42.65
N ARG A 735 -16.75 4.24 42.08
CA ARG A 735 -17.22 2.89 42.41
C ARG A 735 -16.93 1.96 41.24
N VAL A 736 -16.33 0.82 41.53
CA VAL A 736 -15.95 -0.20 40.53
C VAL A 736 -17.02 -1.29 40.45
N LEU A 737 -17.47 -1.58 39.23
CA LEU A 737 -18.42 -2.65 38.91
C LEU A 737 -17.89 -3.49 37.75
N ILE A 738 -17.88 -4.82 37.91
CA ILE A 738 -17.61 -5.76 36.82
C ILE A 738 -18.93 -6.30 36.28
N GLY A 739 -19.05 -6.39 34.97
CA GLY A 739 -20.25 -6.84 34.25
C GLY A 739 -21.41 -5.83 34.25
N ASN A 740 -21.18 -4.60 34.71
CA ASN A 740 -22.21 -3.57 34.70
C ASN A 740 -21.65 -2.15 34.80
N TRP A 741 -22.50 -1.17 34.47
CA TRP A 741 -22.27 0.25 34.71
C TRP A 741 -23.58 0.95 35.09
N THR A 742 -23.51 1.92 36.02
CA THR A 742 -24.70 2.64 36.53
C THR A 742 -24.68 4.13 36.19
N ARG A 743 -25.87 4.73 36.04
CA ARG A 743 -26.05 6.18 35.83
C ARG A 743 -26.97 6.73 36.91
N GLY A 744 -26.47 7.64 37.73
CA GLY A 744 -27.27 8.27 38.79
C GLY A 744 -27.80 7.27 39.82
N ASN A 745 -29.02 7.48 40.31
CA ASN A 745 -29.57 7.02 41.60
C ASN A 745 -29.77 5.48 41.74
N GLY A 746 -28.71 4.69 41.56
CA GLY A 746 -28.64 3.27 41.90
C GLY A 746 -29.18 2.26 40.87
N GLY A 747 -29.40 2.66 39.61
CA GLY A 747 -29.88 1.75 38.54
C GLY A 747 -28.76 1.22 37.66
N PHE A 748 -28.71 -0.11 37.47
CA PHE A 748 -27.87 -0.80 36.48
C PHE A 748 -28.35 -0.46 35.06
N ASN A 749 -27.49 0.15 34.24
CA ASN A 749 -27.89 0.77 32.96
C ASN A 749 -27.21 0.17 31.72
N GLN A 750 -26.12 -0.59 31.89
CA GLN A 750 -25.39 -1.24 30.79
C GLN A 750 -24.89 -2.64 31.22
N PRO A 751 -25.81 -3.54 31.63
CA PRO A 751 -25.45 -4.89 32.05
C PRO A 751 -24.80 -5.69 30.91
N PHE A 752 -23.72 -6.41 31.23
CA PHE A 752 -23.06 -7.33 30.31
C PHE A 752 -23.90 -8.60 30.10
N ASN A 753 -24.06 -9.03 28.84
CA ASN A 753 -24.64 -10.33 28.49
C ASN A 753 -23.57 -11.23 27.91
N GLY A 754 -23.10 -12.17 28.71
CA GLY A 754 -22.00 -13.05 28.33
C GLY A 754 -21.14 -13.45 29.52
N VAL A 755 -19.98 -14.02 29.21
CA VAL A 755 -19.01 -14.49 30.19
C VAL A 755 -17.87 -13.49 30.32
N ILE A 756 -17.43 -13.22 31.54
CA ILE A 756 -16.26 -12.39 31.85
C ILE A 756 -15.31 -13.22 32.71
N ASP A 757 -14.01 -13.14 32.42
CA ASP A 757 -12.96 -13.87 33.11
C ASP A 757 -11.70 -13.00 33.26
N GLU A 758 -10.86 -13.35 34.25
CA GLU A 758 -9.51 -12.80 34.48
C GLU A 758 -9.41 -11.26 34.37
N VAL A 759 -10.18 -10.53 35.20
CA VAL A 759 -10.23 -9.05 35.18
C VAL A 759 -9.12 -8.47 36.06
N ALA A 760 -8.19 -7.72 35.49
CA ALA A 760 -7.08 -7.10 36.24
C ALA A 760 -6.94 -5.59 35.99
N VAL A 761 -6.46 -4.87 37.01
CA VAL A 761 -6.20 -3.43 36.99
C VAL A 761 -4.80 -3.17 37.49
N TYR A 762 -4.04 -2.36 36.75
CA TYR A 762 -2.65 -1.97 37.04
C TYR A 762 -2.56 -0.45 37.19
N ASP A 763 -1.65 0.03 38.04
CA ASP A 763 -1.27 1.44 38.22
C ASP A 763 -0.15 1.91 37.26
N LYS A 764 0.05 1.17 36.17
CA LYS A 764 1.00 1.45 35.09
C LYS A 764 0.36 1.16 33.73
N ALA A 765 0.83 1.85 32.69
CA ALA A 765 0.58 1.42 31.32
C ALA A 765 1.46 0.21 31.04
N LEU A 766 0.87 -0.98 30.87
CA LEU A 766 1.58 -2.16 30.43
C LEU A 766 2.07 -1.95 29.01
N SER A 767 3.23 -2.53 28.71
CA SER A 767 3.78 -2.46 27.37
C SER A 767 3.01 -3.41 26.44
N PRO A 768 2.96 -3.14 25.12
CA PRO A 768 2.32 -4.02 24.15
C PRO A 768 2.79 -5.48 24.25
N GLU A 769 4.05 -5.70 24.64
CA GLU A 769 4.67 -7.02 24.78
C GLU A 769 4.08 -7.81 25.96
N THR A 770 3.92 -7.17 27.11
CA THR A 770 3.25 -7.80 28.27
C THR A 770 1.80 -8.14 27.94
N ILE A 771 1.09 -7.21 27.28
CA ILE A 771 -0.31 -7.40 26.88
C ILE A 771 -0.46 -8.58 25.92
N THR A 772 0.43 -8.67 24.93
CA THR A 772 0.47 -9.80 23.99
C THR A 772 0.76 -11.11 24.71
N SER A 773 1.70 -11.11 25.66
CA SER A 773 2.03 -12.30 26.45
C SER A 773 0.84 -12.80 27.27
N HIS A 774 0.06 -11.89 27.88
CA HIS A 774 -1.19 -12.22 28.57
C HIS A 774 -2.19 -12.86 27.61
N PHE A 775 -2.39 -12.30 26.41
CA PHE A 775 -3.29 -12.87 25.42
C PHE A 775 -2.91 -14.31 25.02
N LEU A 776 -1.64 -14.52 24.66
CA LEU A 776 -1.16 -15.80 24.14
C LEU A 776 -1.29 -16.93 25.18
N LEU A 777 -0.99 -16.66 26.45
CA LEU A 777 -1.17 -17.62 27.54
C LEU A 777 -2.64 -18.00 27.74
N GLY A 778 -3.57 -17.05 27.60
CA GLY A 778 -5.00 -17.34 27.66
C GLY A 778 -5.46 -18.22 26.49
N GLN A 779 -4.94 -17.98 25.28
CA GLN A 779 -5.25 -18.80 24.10
C GLN A 779 -4.77 -20.25 24.25
N LEU A 780 -3.59 -20.50 24.83
CA LEU A 780 -3.11 -21.86 25.09
C LEU A 780 -4.07 -22.70 25.95
N ASN A 781 -4.85 -22.06 26.82
CA ASN A 781 -5.83 -22.73 27.65
C ASN A 781 -7.18 -22.99 26.91
N LEU A 782 -7.39 -22.35 25.75
CA LEU A 782 -8.61 -22.47 24.95
C LEU A 782 -8.48 -23.48 23.78
N VAL A 783 -7.27 -23.77 23.29
CA VAL A 783 -6.99 -24.67 22.16
C VAL A 783 -5.95 -25.74 22.48
N SER A 784 -6.00 -26.89 21.79
CA SER A 784 -4.99 -27.95 21.91
C SER A 784 -3.66 -27.47 21.32
N PRO A 785 -2.50 -27.66 22.00
CA PRO A 785 -1.19 -27.17 21.54
C PRO A 785 -0.74 -27.63 20.15
N GLU A 786 -1.32 -28.71 19.61
CA GLU A 786 -0.94 -29.31 18.32
C GLU A 786 -1.48 -28.57 17.08
N SER A 787 -2.19 -27.44 17.22
CA SER A 787 -2.74 -26.66 16.09
C SER A 787 -2.16 -25.26 15.92
N LEU A 788 -0.99 -24.96 16.50
CA LEU A 788 -0.31 -23.66 16.39
C LEU A 788 1.08 -23.84 15.74
N PRO A 789 1.50 -22.96 14.80
CA PRO A 789 2.80 -23.07 14.14
C PRO A 789 3.96 -22.75 15.10
N ASP A 790 5.07 -23.49 14.99
CA ASP A 790 6.17 -23.67 15.96
C ASP A 790 7.39 -22.69 15.83
N SER A 791 7.35 -21.59 15.06
CA SER A 791 8.51 -20.68 14.93
C SER A 791 8.17 -19.20 14.69
N GLY A 792 9.05 -18.28 15.15
CA GLY A 792 9.06 -16.83 14.84
C GLY A 792 8.86 -16.56 13.36
N ALA A 793 8.17 -15.47 13.00
CA ALA A 793 8.01 -15.02 11.62
C ALA A 793 9.40 -14.81 11.00
N ASN A 794 9.79 -15.61 10.01
CA ASN A 794 11.10 -15.53 9.37
C ASN A 794 11.12 -14.38 8.34
N ALA A 795 12.29 -13.80 8.13
CA ALA A 795 12.48 -12.85 7.04
C ALA A 795 12.76 -13.61 5.72
N GLY A 796 12.37 -13.01 4.59
CA GLY A 796 12.65 -13.57 3.27
C GLY A 796 14.11 -13.44 2.84
N ASN A 797 14.48 -14.21 1.81
CA ASN A 797 15.81 -14.21 1.21
C ASN A 797 15.89 -13.15 0.09
N ILE A 798 17.10 -12.65 -0.17
CA ILE A 798 17.38 -11.78 -1.31
C ILE A 798 18.40 -12.46 -2.22
N THR A 799 18.04 -12.69 -3.48
CA THR A 799 18.93 -13.23 -4.51
C THR A 799 19.13 -12.21 -5.62
N VAL A 800 20.38 -11.88 -5.92
CA VAL A 800 20.75 -10.95 -7.00
C VAL A 800 21.72 -11.62 -7.97
N LYS A 801 21.35 -11.59 -9.25
CA LYS A 801 22.21 -11.99 -10.36
C LYS A 801 22.39 -10.83 -11.33
N ALA A 802 23.60 -10.30 -11.45
CA ALA A 802 23.89 -9.19 -12.36
C ALA A 802 25.33 -9.14 -12.84
N ASP A 803 25.61 -8.58 -14.01
CA ASP A 803 27.01 -8.39 -14.46
C ASP A 803 27.71 -7.35 -13.55
N ASP A 804 27.04 -6.23 -13.26
CA ASP A 804 27.56 -5.16 -12.39
C ASP A 804 26.56 -4.75 -11.29
N ILE A 805 27.02 -4.60 -10.05
CA ILE A 805 26.22 -4.11 -8.92
C ILE A 805 26.91 -2.89 -8.28
N THR A 806 26.17 -1.80 -8.10
CA THR A 806 26.59 -0.61 -7.34
C THR A 806 25.59 -0.31 -6.23
N ILE A 807 26.08 -0.20 -4.99
CA ILE A 807 25.31 0.22 -3.81
C ILE A 807 26.01 1.44 -3.21
N SER A 808 25.37 2.61 -3.27
CA SER A 808 26.02 3.88 -2.90
C SER A 808 25.10 4.90 -2.25
N GLY A 809 25.60 5.57 -1.22
CA GLY A 809 24.97 6.77 -0.66
C GLY A 809 23.87 6.49 0.36
N VAL A 810 23.25 7.58 0.81
CA VAL A 810 22.13 7.59 1.76
C VAL A 810 21.01 8.45 1.20
N SER A 811 19.80 8.31 1.72
CA SER A 811 18.66 9.10 1.27
C SER A 811 18.93 10.61 1.43
N PRO A 812 18.68 11.42 0.39
CA PRO A 812 18.75 12.87 0.48
C PRO A 812 17.73 13.45 1.46
N THR A 813 16.66 12.71 1.74
CA THR A 813 15.58 13.10 2.65
C THR A 813 15.74 12.49 4.06
N ASN A 814 16.46 11.38 4.18
CA ASN A 814 16.76 10.72 5.45
C ASN A 814 18.21 10.16 5.49
N SER A 815 19.12 10.87 6.17
CA SER A 815 20.54 10.50 6.24
C SER A 815 20.85 9.19 6.99
N ASP A 816 19.84 8.62 7.65
CA ASP A 816 19.91 7.35 8.37
C ASP A 816 19.52 6.16 7.47
N LEU A 817 18.85 6.42 6.34
CA LEU A 817 18.52 5.39 5.34
C LEU A 817 19.65 5.28 4.31
N ALA A 818 20.52 4.30 4.47
CA ALA A 818 21.52 3.97 3.45
C ALA A 818 20.89 3.32 2.21
N SER A 819 21.58 3.34 1.08
CA SER A 819 21.27 2.43 -0.01
C SER A 819 21.69 1.01 0.39
N GLY A 820 20.89 -0.02 0.10
CA GLY A 820 21.31 -1.36 0.46
C GLY A 820 20.38 -2.52 0.18
N LEU A 821 20.95 -3.73 0.31
CA LEU A 821 20.26 -5.01 0.37
C LEU A 821 20.16 -5.43 1.84
N VAL A 822 18.95 -5.68 2.32
CA VAL A 822 18.70 -5.89 3.74
C VAL A 822 17.76 -7.06 3.97
N SER A 823 18.23 -8.07 4.69
CA SER A 823 17.37 -9.08 5.29
C SER A 823 17.44 -8.98 6.81
N SER A 824 16.33 -8.60 7.45
CA SER A 824 16.35 -8.31 8.88
C SER A 824 15.19 -8.92 9.64
N SER A 825 15.50 -9.43 10.82
CA SER A 825 14.54 -9.91 11.80
C SER A 825 14.66 -9.10 13.09
N SER A 826 13.60 -8.40 13.45
CA SER A 826 13.58 -7.44 14.56
C SER A 826 12.29 -7.55 15.36
N GLY A 827 12.34 -7.23 16.66
CA GLY A 827 11.21 -7.39 17.58
C GLY A 827 11.34 -8.61 18.49
N ASP A 828 10.64 -8.57 19.62
CA ASP A 828 10.85 -9.50 20.74
C ASP A 828 10.48 -10.97 20.43
N PHE A 829 9.76 -11.21 19.34
CA PHE A 829 9.22 -12.51 18.94
C PHE A 829 9.48 -12.85 17.46
N SER A 830 10.48 -12.21 16.86
CA SER A 830 10.87 -12.34 15.45
C SER A 830 11.66 -13.64 15.17
N GLY A 831 11.47 -14.22 13.98
CA GLY A 831 12.08 -15.48 13.53
C GLY A 831 13.50 -15.32 12.99
N VAL A 832 13.98 -16.27 12.20
CA VAL A 832 15.32 -16.23 11.61
C VAL A 832 15.39 -15.14 10.53
N ALA A 833 16.48 -14.37 10.48
CA ALA A 833 16.71 -13.46 9.35
C ALA A 833 17.07 -14.26 8.08
N GLY A 834 16.60 -13.84 6.92
CA GLY A 834 16.86 -14.54 5.66
C GLY A 834 18.30 -14.38 5.17
N GLU A 835 18.61 -15.05 4.06
CA GLU A 835 19.92 -15.06 3.43
C GLU A 835 20.02 -14.03 2.30
N ILE A 836 21.24 -13.52 2.04
CA ILE A 836 21.53 -12.71 0.85
C ILE A 836 22.54 -13.44 -0.02
N THR A 837 22.17 -13.71 -1.28
CA THR A 837 23.03 -14.34 -2.28
C THR A 837 23.27 -13.41 -3.47
N ILE A 838 24.53 -13.19 -3.83
CA ILE A 838 24.95 -12.32 -4.92
C ILE A 838 25.87 -13.06 -5.89
N ASP A 839 25.50 -13.08 -7.17
CA ASP A 839 26.28 -13.61 -8.29
C ASP A 839 26.54 -12.48 -9.30
N THR A 840 27.78 -11.99 -9.38
CA THR A 840 28.11 -10.83 -10.23
C THR A 840 29.55 -10.70 -10.69
N ASP A 841 29.83 -10.15 -11.87
CA ASP A 841 31.23 -9.92 -12.29
C ASP A 841 31.88 -8.82 -11.42
N SER A 842 31.15 -7.77 -11.04
CA SER A 842 31.69 -6.67 -10.23
C SER A 842 30.70 -6.12 -9.21
N LEU A 843 31.07 -6.19 -7.93
CA LEU A 843 30.31 -5.61 -6.81
C LEU A 843 31.05 -4.41 -6.19
N LYS A 844 30.38 -3.25 -6.15
CA LYS A 844 30.84 -2.03 -5.50
C LYS A 844 29.87 -1.57 -4.40
N VAL A 845 30.37 -1.45 -3.17
CA VAL A 845 29.64 -0.91 -2.01
C VAL A 845 30.40 0.30 -1.48
N GLU A 846 29.85 1.50 -1.64
CA GLU A 846 30.54 2.75 -1.30
C GLU A 846 29.65 3.79 -0.61
N ASP A 847 30.24 4.89 -0.13
CA ASP A 847 29.51 6.06 0.40
C ASP A 847 28.42 5.71 1.44
N ARG A 848 28.76 4.82 2.39
CA ARG A 848 27.84 4.28 3.43
C ARG A 848 26.75 3.31 2.91
N GLY A 849 26.85 2.82 1.69
CA GLY A 849 26.01 1.73 1.20
C GLY A 849 26.19 0.45 2.04
N GLU A 850 25.13 -0.36 2.13
CA GLU A 850 25.13 -1.55 2.98
C GLU A 850 24.60 -2.82 2.33
N ILE A 851 25.17 -3.95 2.71
CA ILE A 851 24.60 -5.29 2.57
C ILE A 851 24.49 -5.84 3.99
N ASN A 852 23.26 -6.06 4.47
CA ASN A 852 23.02 -6.35 5.88
C ASN A 852 22.08 -7.55 6.05
N VAL A 853 22.57 -8.58 6.76
CA VAL A 853 21.73 -9.62 7.35
C VAL A 853 21.78 -9.47 8.85
N SER A 854 20.64 -9.21 9.48
CA SER A 854 20.61 -8.93 10.93
C SER A 854 19.44 -9.57 11.65
N SER A 855 19.68 -10.10 12.85
CA SER A 855 18.63 -10.51 13.77
C SER A 855 18.79 -9.83 15.13
N GLN A 856 17.69 -9.44 15.77
CA GLN A 856 17.74 -8.92 17.13
C GLN A 856 17.90 -10.06 18.14
N ARG A 857 17.07 -11.12 18.05
CA ARG A 857 17.08 -12.23 19.03
C ARG A 857 17.39 -13.60 18.46
N ALA A 858 16.95 -13.85 17.23
CA ALA A 858 17.06 -15.17 16.61
C ALA A 858 18.41 -15.37 15.91
N LEU A 859 18.51 -16.49 15.19
CA LEU A 859 19.62 -16.70 14.26
C LEU A 859 19.53 -15.66 13.13
N ALA A 860 20.67 -15.11 12.74
CA ALA A 860 20.76 -14.36 11.49
C ALA A 860 21.12 -15.33 10.35
N GLY A 861 20.57 -15.10 9.16
CA GLY A 861 20.98 -15.80 7.94
C GLY A 861 22.41 -15.47 7.52
N SER A 862 22.84 -16.02 6.39
CA SER A 862 24.19 -15.83 5.85
C SER A 862 24.21 -14.88 4.64
N ILE A 863 25.39 -14.32 4.37
CA ILE A 863 25.67 -13.59 3.13
C ILE A 863 26.64 -14.42 2.29
N THR A 864 26.27 -14.71 1.05
CA THR A 864 27.14 -15.36 0.05
C THR A 864 27.35 -14.43 -1.14
N ILE A 865 28.62 -14.16 -1.47
CA ILE A 865 29.00 -13.31 -2.61
C ILE A 865 29.96 -14.09 -3.51
N ASP A 866 29.59 -14.25 -4.78
CA ASP A 866 30.46 -14.74 -5.84
C ASP A 866 30.71 -13.61 -6.85
N THR A 867 31.96 -13.16 -6.98
CA THR A 867 32.30 -12.06 -7.88
C THR A 867 33.73 -11.99 -8.38
N ASP A 868 33.99 -11.53 -9.60
CA ASP A 868 35.38 -11.32 -10.02
C ASP A 868 36.05 -10.18 -9.22
N SER A 869 35.33 -9.10 -8.91
CA SER A 869 35.88 -7.92 -8.23
C SER A 869 34.92 -7.37 -7.17
N LEU A 870 35.31 -7.47 -5.89
CA LEU A 870 34.63 -6.81 -4.77
C LEU A 870 35.38 -5.56 -4.31
N LYS A 871 34.69 -4.41 -4.29
CA LYS A 871 35.18 -3.15 -3.73
C LYS A 871 34.24 -2.64 -2.64
N VAL A 872 34.77 -2.46 -1.44
CA VAL A 872 34.05 -1.82 -0.32
C VAL A 872 34.83 -0.57 0.10
N GLU A 873 34.28 0.60 -0.20
CA GLU A 873 34.98 1.87 -0.09
C GLU A 873 34.20 2.91 0.72
N ASP A 874 34.88 3.94 1.22
CA ASP A 874 34.27 5.17 1.75
C ASP A 874 33.14 4.98 2.78
N GLY A 875 33.31 4.00 3.67
CA GLY A 875 32.35 3.67 4.72
C GLY A 875 31.26 2.70 4.31
N GLY A 876 31.37 2.06 3.14
CA GLY A 876 30.55 0.90 2.77
C GLY A 876 30.73 -0.28 3.75
N ILE A 877 29.65 -1.02 3.97
CA ILE A 877 29.59 -2.05 5.00
C ILE A 877 28.91 -3.31 4.47
N ILE A 878 29.50 -4.48 4.73
CA ILE A 878 28.86 -5.79 4.56
C ILE A 878 28.82 -6.44 5.94
N THR A 879 27.63 -6.76 6.44
CA THR A 879 27.44 -7.21 7.82
C THR A 879 26.48 -8.37 7.92
N VAL A 880 26.89 -9.39 8.68
CA VAL A 880 26.00 -10.39 9.29
C VAL A 880 26.07 -10.22 10.79
N ARG A 881 24.93 -10.00 11.47
CA ARG A 881 24.92 -9.80 12.94
C ARG A 881 23.70 -10.39 13.63
N SER A 882 23.87 -10.82 14.88
CA SER A 882 22.77 -11.09 15.79
C SER A 882 23.04 -10.50 17.17
N GLU A 883 22.07 -9.75 17.74
CA GLU A 883 22.25 -8.99 18.99
C GLU A 883 22.07 -9.82 20.26
N GLU A 884 21.23 -10.83 20.24
CA GLU A 884 21.06 -11.79 21.33
C GLU A 884 21.18 -13.25 20.85
N GLY A 885 21.25 -13.50 19.54
CA GLY A 885 21.41 -14.84 18.96
C GLY A 885 22.77 -15.05 18.31
N ARG A 886 22.85 -16.12 17.51
CA ARG A 886 24.03 -16.43 16.69
C ARG A 886 23.87 -15.86 15.29
N ALA A 887 24.88 -15.16 14.80
CA ALA A 887 24.91 -14.69 13.43
C ALA A 887 25.29 -15.82 12.44
N GLY A 888 24.79 -15.73 11.22
CA GLY A 888 25.20 -16.58 10.09
C GLY A 888 26.58 -16.21 9.57
N ASN A 889 27.04 -16.88 8.51
CA ASN A 889 28.39 -16.67 7.99
C ASN A 889 28.42 -15.60 6.88
N LEU A 890 29.60 -15.02 6.67
CA LEU A 890 29.91 -14.20 5.52
C LEU A 890 30.92 -14.95 4.63
N ASP A 891 30.44 -15.46 3.50
CA ASP A 891 31.25 -16.23 2.55
C ASP A 891 31.43 -15.46 1.24
N ILE A 892 32.67 -15.12 0.92
CA ILE A 892 33.03 -14.33 -0.26
C ILE A 892 33.99 -15.14 -1.13
N THR A 893 33.62 -15.36 -2.39
CA THR A 893 34.48 -15.92 -3.43
C THR A 893 34.78 -14.82 -4.44
N ALA A 894 36.06 -14.51 -4.65
CA ALA A 894 36.44 -13.50 -5.63
C ALA A 894 37.81 -13.67 -6.30
N ASN A 895 38.04 -12.97 -7.41
CA ASN A 895 39.42 -12.81 -7.92
C ASN A 895 40.16 -11.72 -7.13
N SER A 896 39.50 -10.59 -6.88
CA SER A 896 40.09 -9.47 -6.14
C SER A 896 39.14 -8.84 -5.11
N LEU A 897 39.71 -8.42 -3.98
CA LEU A 897 39.01 -7.72 -2.90
C LEU A 897 39.78 -6.44 -2.52
N LEU A 898 39.11 -5.30 -2.61
CA LEU A 898 39.60 -4.01 -2.12
C LEU A 898 38.71 -3.52 -0.97
N LEU A 899 39.30 -3.37 0.21
CA LEU A 899 38.73 -2.58 1.31
C LEU A 899 39.50 -1.26 1.40
N ASN A 900 38.76 -0.15 1.35
CA ASN A 900 39.30 1.20 1.47
C ASN A 900 38.40 2.04 2.36
N LYS A 901 38.67 2.06 3.68
CA LYS A 901 37.72 2.52 4.70
C LYS A 901 36.40 1.71 4.67
N GLY A 902 36.45 0.50 4.12
CA GLY A 902 35.34 -0.45 4.04
C GLY A 902 35.38 -1.46 5.18
N ARG A 903 34.23 -2.05 5.51
CA ARG A 903 34.11 -3.00 6.63
C ARG A 903 33.38 -4.27 6.25
N LEU A 904 33.95 -5.41 6.64
CA LEU A 904 33.31 -6.72 6.61
C LEU A 904 33.10 -7.19 8.05
N PHE A 905 31.86 -7.44 8.45
CA PHE A 905 31.49 -7.82 9.81
C PHE A 905 30.69 -9.13 9.84
N ALA A 906 31.06 -9.98 10.79
CA ALA A 906 30.32 -11.15 11.21
C ALA A 906 30.28 -11.14 12.74
N GLU A 907 29.22 -10.62 13.36
CA GLU A 907 29.17 -10.35 14.80
C GLU A 907 28.14 -11.25 15.51
N THR A 908 28.61 -12.02 16.50
CA THR A 908 27.76 -12.89 17.32
C THR A 908 27.72 -12.41 18.76
N ALA A 909 26.52 -12.26 19.32
CA ALA A 909 26.36 -11.83 20.71
C ALA A 909 26.14 -12.98 21.69
N GLN A 910 25.52 -14.10 21.27
CA GLN A 910 25.40 -15.29 22.09
C GLN A 910 25.57 -16.57 21.26
N THR A 911 26.20 -17.58 21.85
CA THR A 911 26.27 -18.94 21.31
C THR A 911 25.43 -19.87 22.18
N PRO A 912 24.38 -20.55 21.65
CA PRO A 912 23.46 -21.36 22.44
C PRO A 912 24.13 -22.50 23.21
N ASN A 913 25.22 -23.07 22.66
CA ASN A 913 25.94 -24.18 23.28
C ASN A 913 27.41 -23.84 23.54
N PRO A 914 27.98 -24.24 24.70
CA PRO A 914 29.41 -24.08 24.99
C PRO A 914 30.29 -24.78 23.93
N GLY A 915 31.19 -24.02 23.31
CA GLY A 915 32.11 -24.53 22.28
C GLY A 915 31.63 -24.40 20.83
N GLU A 916 30.45 -23.83 20.60
CA GLU A 916 30.06 -23.40 19.24
C GLU A 916 30.84 -22.14 18.83
N SER A 917 31.35 -22.14 17.59
CA SER A 917 31.99 -20.96 16.99
C SER A 917 30.95 -19.89 16.68
N GLY A 918 31.33 -18.62 16.90
CA GLY A 918 30.60 -17.47 16.36
C GLY A 918 30.58 -17.44 14.83
N ALA A 919 29.91 -16.43 14.28
CA ALA A 919 29.77 -16.17 12.85
C ALA A 919 31.12 -16.08 12.13
N ASN A 920 31.33 -16.92 11.11
CA ASN A 920 32.63 -17.01 10.43
C ASN A 920 32.68 -16.08 9.21
N ILE A 921 33.89 -15.66 8.87
CA ILE A 921 34.20 -14.99 7.60
C ILE A 921 35.11 -15.90 6.77
N THR A 922 34.65 -16.32 5.59
CA THR A 922 35.46 -17.08 4.63
C THR A 922 35.73 -16.22 3.40
N LEU A 923 37.00 -15.95 3.10
CA LEU A 923 37.44 -15.22 1.92
C LEU A 923 38.23 -16.16 1.00
N ASN A 924 37.58 -16.64 -0.06
CA ASN A 924 38.20 -17.44 -1.11
C ASN A 924 38.64 -16.50 -2.24
N VAL A 925 39.82 -15.87 -2.11
CA VAL A 925 40.29 -14.84 -3.05
C VAL A 925 41.51 -15.34 -3.84
N SER A 926 41.44 -15.33 -5.16
CA SER A 926 42.44 -16.02 -6.00
C SER A 926 43.63 -15.15 -6.46
N ASP A 927 43.53 -13.83 -6.45
CA ASP A 927 44.60 -12.93 -6.92
C ASP A 927 45.07 -11.96 -5.84
N LEU A 928 44.21 -11.05 -5.38
CA LEU A 928 44.64 -9.89 -4.59
C LEU A 928 43.63 -9.46 -3.52
N ILE A 929 44.12 -9.26 -2.29
CA ILE A 929 43.40 -8.55 -1.22
C ILE A 929 44.16 -7.27 -0.88
N GLN A 930 43.48 -6.12 -0.89
CA GLN A 930 44.05 -4.82 -0.49
C GLN A 930 43.27 -4.21 0.67
N LEU A 931 43.97 -3.83 1.74
CA LEU A 931 43.40 -3.13 2.90
C LEU A 931 44.00 -1.71 3.02
N LYS A 932 43.15 -0.68 2.96
CA LYS A 932 43.54 0.74 2.98
C LYS A 932 42.71 1.54 3.98
N ASN A 933 43.27 2.62 4.53
CA ASN A 933 42.54 3.70 5.22
C ASN A 933 41.54 3.22 6.30
N GLU A 934 42.00 2.51 7.33
CA GLU A 934 41.14 1.98 8.42
C GLU A 934 40.10 0.94 7.96
N SER A 935 40.52 0.04 7.07
CA SER A 935 39.65 -1.08 6.66
C SER A 935 39.60 -2.17 7.72
N LEU A 936 38.47 -2.85 7.84
CA LEU A 936 38.25 -3.84 8.89
C LEU A 936 37.62 -5.11 8.36
N ILE A 937 38.21 -6.25 8.74
CA ILE A 937 37.60 -7.58 8.61
C ILE A 937 37.43 -8.10 10.04
N SER A 938 36.19 -8.26 10.51
CA SER A 938 35.94 -8.64 11.90
C SER A 938 34.87 -9.72 12.06
N ALA A 939 35.26 -10.85 12.65
CA ALA A 939 34.41 -11.96 13.08
C ALA A 939 34.26 -11.97 14.62
N GLN A 940 34.25 -10.79 15.24
CA GLN A 940 34.26 -10.65 16.70
C GLN A 940 32.97 -11.19 17.35
N ALA A 941 33.09 -11.53 18.63
CA ALA A 941 31.94 -11.87 19.47
C ALA A 941 31.80 -10.91 20.64
N SER A 942 30.55 -10.66 21.06
CA SER A 942 30.23 -9.91 22.28
C SER A 942 29.73 -10.84 23.39
N GLY A 943 29.68 -10.36 24.63
CA GLY A 943 29.36 -11.19 25.79
C GLY A 943 30.31 -12.39 25.94
N GLU A 944 29.80 -13.48 26.49
CA GLU A 944 30.55 -14.73 26.73
C GLU A 944 30.64 -15.63 25.47
N ALA A 945 30.17 -15.15 24.31
CA ALA A 945 30.17 -15.93 23.07
C ALA A 945 31.60 -16.17 22.53
N THR A 946 31.78 -17.29 21.84
CA THR A 946 33.06 -17.59 21.16
C THR A 946 33.19 -16.74 19.90
N GLY A 947 34.37 -16.14 19.69
CA GLY A 947 34.72 -15.41 18.46
C GLY A 947 34.56 -16.30 17.23
N GLY A 948 34.12 -15.72 16.11
CA GLY A 948 34.05 -16.42 14.84
C GLY A 948 35.42 -16.63 14.21
N ASN A 949 35.55 -17.64 13.35
CA ASN A 949 36.81 -17.87 12.62
C ASN A 949 36.89 -17.00 11.37
N ILE A 950 38.10 -16.52 11.06
CA ILE A 950 38.40 -15.85 9.80
C ILE A 950 39.33 -16.75 9.00
N THR A 951 38.92 -17.09 7.78
CA THR A 951 39.74 -17.90 6.87
C THR A 951 39.96 -17.17 5.55
N ILE A 952 41.21 -16.89 5.20
CA ILE A 952 41.63 -16.40 3.88
C ILE A 952 42.28 -17.55 3.13
N ASN A 953 41.72 -17.90 1.97
CA ASN A 953 42.11 -19.04 1.14
C ASN A 953 42.41 -18.64 -0.30
N ASN A 954 42.85 -19.62 -1.10
CA ASN A 954 43.22 -19.51 -2.51
C ASN A 954 44.51 -18.71 -2.79
N ASN A 955 45.36 -18.57 -1.76
CA ASN A 955 46.71 -18.01 -1.86
C ASN A 955 46.78 -16.62 -2.54
N PRO A 956 45.98 -15.62 -2.16
CA PRO A 956 46.08 -14.28 -2.74
C PRO A 956 47.39 -13.59 -2.32
N PHE A 957 47.75 -12.52 -3.03
CA PHE A 957 48.62 -11.49 -2.49
C PHE A 957 47.82 -10.64 -1.48
N LEU A 958 48.24 -10.61 -0.21
CA LEU A 958 47.64 -9.74 0.79
C LEU A 958 48.48 -8.48 0.95
N ILE A 959 47.92 -7.31 0.63
CA ILE A 959 48.61 -6.01 0.75
C ILE A 959 47.86 -5.14 1.76
N VAL A 960 48.52 -4.82 2.88
CA VAL A 960 47.97 -3.97 3.93
C VAL A 960 48.75 -2.66 3.97
N PHE A 961 48.09 -1.55 3.67
CA PHE A 961 48.74 -0.26 3.57
C PHE A 961 48.98 0.36 4.96
N PRO A 962 50.06 1.16 5.14
CA PRO A 962 50.29 1.85 6.41
C PRO A 962 49.12 2.76 6.81
N PRO A 963 48.79 2.86 8.11
CA PRO A 963 47.72 3.71 8.61
C PRO A 963 47.91 5.17 8.22
N THR A 964 46.93 5.73 7.51
CA THR A 964 46.89 7.15 7.15
C THR A 964 46.15 8.01 8.19
N SER A 965 45.46 7.38 9.13
CA SER A 965 44.60 8.02 10.14
C SER A 965 44.82 7.43 11.54
N SER A 966 43.81 7.45 12.42
CA SER A 966 43.92 7.11 13.85
C SER A 966 43.99 5.60 14.13
N ASN A 967 43.43 4.77 13.26
CA ASN A 967 43.52 3.31 13.34
C ASN A 967 44.30 2.75 12.13
N GLY A 968 44.78 1.52 12.24
CA GLY A 968 45.23 0.76 11.08
C GLY A 968 44.09 -0.01 10.42
N SER A 969 44.46 -0.82 9.44
CA SER A 969 43.56 -1.79 8.85
C SER A 969 43.78 -3.14 9.54
N ASP A 970 42.71 -3.69 10.08
CA ASP A 970 42.78 -4.77 11.08
C ASP A 970 41.98 -6.00 10.65
N ILE A 971 42.41 -7.17 11.13
CA ILE A 971 41.74 -8.46 10.99
C ILE A 971 41.48 -9.01 12.41
N ILE A 972 40.20 -9.09 12.81
CA ILE A 972 39.82 -9.29 14.22
C ILE A 972 38.85 -10.46 14.38
N ALA A 973 39.20 -11.45 15.20
CA ALA A 973 38.35 -12.58 15.60
C ALA A 973 38.20 -12.65 17.13
N ASN A 974 38.32 -11.50 17.81
CA ASN A 974 38.40 -11.45 19.26
C ASN A 974 37.04 -11.66 19.95
N ALA A 975 37.09 -12.10 21.21
CA ALA A 975 35.92 -12.30 22.07
C ALA A 975 36.27 -11.85 23.50
N PRO A 976 36.04 -10.58 23.86
CA PRO A 976 36.58 -10.00 25.10
C PRO A 976 36.17 -10.71 26.40
N MET A 977 34.98 -11.31 26.44
CA MET A 977 34.50 -12.10 27.58
C MET A 977 34.30 -13.60 27.24
N GLY A 978 34.58 -14.04 26.00
CA GLY A 978 34.47 -15.44 25.56
C GLY A 978 35.81 -16.03 25.09
N GLN A 979 35.80 -17.16 24.38
CA GLN A 979 37.01 -17.70 23.73
C GLN A 979 37.23 -16.99 22.38
N GLY A 980 38.45 -16.55 22.09
CA GLY A 980 38.80 -15.93 20.80
C GLY A 980 38.70 -16.93 19.64
N GLY A 981 38.29 -16.45 18.46
CA GLY A 981 38.19 -17.25 17.24
C GLY A 981 39.54 -17.48 16.57
N ASN A 982 39.63 -18.46 15.67
CA ASN A 982 40.88 -18.73 14.94
C ASN A 982 40.97 -17.90 13.67
N ILE A 983 42.18 -17.43 13.36
CA ILE A 983 42.48 -16.70 12.13
C ILE A 983 43.46 -17.54 11.31
N THR A 984 43.04 -17.97 10.12
CA THR A 984 43.91 -18.69 9.17
C THR A 984 44.09 -17.88 7.90
N ILE A 985 45.33 -17.55 7.56
CA ILE A 985 45.68 -16.81 6.35
C ILE A 985 46.56 -17.69 5.47
N ASN A 986 45.99 -18.22 4.39
CA ASN A 986 46.72 -18.90 3.32
C ASN A 986 46.93 -17.92 2.17
N ALA A 987 48.13 -17.35 2.06
CA ALA A 987 48.46 -16.31 1.09
C ALA A 987 49.71 -16.70 0.28
N PHE A 988 49.84 -16.21 -0.95
CA PHE A 988 51.11 -16.38 -1.67
C PHE A 988 52.23 -15.59 -0.98
N SER A 989 51.93 -14.34 -0.59
CA SER A 989 52.79 -13.45 0.19
C SER A 989 51.94 -12.38 0.88
N ILE A 990 52.42 -11.88 2.02
CA ILE A 990 51.84 -10.75 2.74
C ILE A 990 52.79 -9.56 2.63
N PHE A 991 52.25 -8.37 2.31
CA PHE A 991 52.99 -7.12 2.19
C PHE A 991 52.38 -6.04 3.09
N GLY A 992 53.22 -5.33 3.85
CA GLY A 992 52.80 -4.30 4.81
C GLY A 992 53.07 -4.70 6.25
N ASP A 993 53.03 -3.71 7.16
CA ASP A 993 53.34 -3.89 8.59
C ASP A 993 52.13 -4.42 9.39
N ILE A 994 51.50 -5.51 8.91
CA ILE A 994 50.43 -6.21 9.64
C ILE A 994 51.05 -7.28 10.56
N GLU A 995 50.73 -7.23 11.85
CA GLU A 995 51.32 -8.11 12.86
C GLU A 995 50.26 -8.65 13.82
N GLU A 996 50.52 -9.83 14.40
CA GLU A 996 49.70 -10.38 15.48
C GLU A 996 49.90 -9.55 16.77
N ARG A 997 48.89 -8.74 17.10
CA ARG A 997 48.86 -7.85 18.27
C ARG A 997 47.40 -7.62 18.67
N LYS A 998 47.17 -7.23 19.93
CA LYS A 998 45.84 -6.76 20.35
C LYS A 998 45.46 -5.50 19.58
N ALA A 999 44.31 -5.51 18.93
CA ALA A 999 43.78 -4.36 18.21
C ALA A 999 43.30 -3.32 19.24
N ILE A 1000 44.00 -2.18 19.32
CA ILE A 1000 43.69 -1.11 20.28
C ILE A 1000 43.24 0.12 19.51
N PRO A 1001 42.01 0.62 19.72
CA PRO A 1001 41.56 1.85 19.07
C PRO A 1001 42.54 3.00 19.29
N GLY A 1002 42.99 3.63 18.20
CA GLY A 1002 43.90 4.77 18.20
C GLY A 1002 45.39 4.43 18.18
N ASN A 1003 45.78 3.15 18.14
CA ASN A 1003 47.19 2.73 18.17
C ASN A 1003 47.95 2.94 16.84
N ARG A 1004 47.22 3.27 15.74
CA ARG A 1004 47.77 3.49 14.40
C ARG A 1004 48.64 2.32 13.93
N THR A 1005 48.20 1.09 14.19
CA THR A 1005 48.87 -0.12 13.73
C THR A 1005 47.89 -1.02 12.99
N ASN A 1006 48.38 -1.79 12.02
CA ASN A 1006 47.61 -2.82 11.35
C ASN A 1006 47.77 -4.11 12.16
N ASP A 1007 46.67 -4.66 12.69
CA ASP A 1007 46.72 -5.71 13.69
C ASP A 1007 45.90 -6.95 13.28
N ILE A 1008 46.42 -8.14 13.64
CA ILE A 1008 45.70 -9.41 13.63
C ILE A 1008 45.40 -9.78 15.09
N ASP A 1009 44.13 -9.82 15.47
CA ASP A 1009 43.71 -10.00 16.87
C ASP A 1009 42.71 -11.16 17.02
N ALA A 1010 43.16 -12.26 17.60
CA ALA A 1010 42.35 -13.44 17.95
C ALA A 1010 42.13 -13.56 19.48
N SER A 1011 42.26 -12.47 20.24
CA SER A 1011 42.30 -12.54 21.70
C SER A 1011 40.95 -12.84 22.36
N GLY A 1012 40.99 -13.44 23.55
CA GLY A 1012 39.81 -13.69 24.37
C GLY A 1012 40.17 -14.05 25.82
N THR A 1013 39.22 -14.62 26.56
CA THR A 1013 39.50 -15.29 27.85
C THR A 1013 40.46 -16.46 27.68
N THR A 1014 40.33 -17.15 26.54
CA THR A 1014 41.33 -18.03 25.93
C THR A 1014 41.55 -17.52 24.52
N ASP A 1015 42.79 -17.16 24.19
CA ASP A 1015 43.14 -16.65 22.86
C ASP A 1015 42.95 -17.75 21.81
N GLY A 1016 42.42 -17.38 20.64
CA GLY A 1016 42.34 -18.23 19.46
C GLY A 1016 43.71 -18.39 18.79
N VAL A 1017 43.79 -19.28 17.81
CA VAL A 1017 45.04 -19.56 17.07
C VAL A 1017 45.13 -18.70 15.82
N VAL A 1018 46.24 -17.99 15.65
CA VAL A 1018 46.60 -17.31 14.40
C VAL A 1018 47.58 -18.17 13.60
N ASN A 1019 47.15 -18.65 12.44
CA ASN A 1019 47.97 -19.44 11.51
C ASN A 1019 48.19 -18.67 10.22
N ILE A 1020 49.44 -18.31 9.93
CA ILE A 1020 49.82 -17.62 8.69
C ILE A 1020 50.68 -18.58 7.86
N ASN A 1021 50.15 -18.98 6.70
CA ASN A 1021 50.81 -19.86 5.75
C ASN A 1021 51.12 -19.07 4.47
N THR A 1022 52.41 -18.85 4.19
CA THR A 1022 52.88 -18.20 2.96
C THR A 1022 53.65 -19.17 2.07
N GLU A 1023 53.38 -19.15 0.76
CA GLU A 1023 54.12 -19.99 -0.20
C GLU A 1023 55.53 -19.44 -0.52
N ASN A 1024 55.74 -18.14 -0.35
CA ASN A 1024 57.05 -17.51 -0.45
C ASN A 1024 57.36 -16.69 0.80
N ASP A 1025 58.25 -17.23 1.64
CA ASP A 1025 58.83 -16.47 2.74
C ASP A 1025 59.97 -15.58 2.20
N PHE A 1026 59.62 -14.38 1.70
CA PHE A 1026 60.63 -13.40 1.25
C PHE A 1026 61.55 -12.95 2.40
N LEU A 1027 61.28 -13.33 3.66
CA LEU A 1027 62.06 -12.93 4.83
C LEU A 1027 63.40 -13.66 4.99
N GLU A 1028 63.66 -14.76 4.27
CA GLU A 1028 64.95 -15.48 4.35
C GLU A 1028 66.01 -15.08 3.30
N ARG A 1029 65.74 -14.09 2.44
CA ARG A 1029 66.82 -13.47 1.65
C ARG A 1029 67.34 -12.24 2.36
N GLU A 1030 68.34 -12.45 3.22
CA GLU A 1030 69.32 -11.42 3.60
C GLU A 1030 69.55 -10.50 2.39
N PRO A 1031 69.27 -9.19 2.48
CA PRO A 1031 69.63 -8.28 1.40
C PRO A 1031 71.15 -8.35 1.33
N ASN A 1032 71.70 -8.96 0.28
CA ASN A 1032 73.12 -8.94 -0.03
C ASN A 1032 73.66 -7.55 0.28
N SER A 1033 74.41 -7.41 1.37
CA SER A 1033 74.97 -6.15 1.81
C SER A 1033 75.77 -5.59 0.65
N LEU A 1034 75.36 -4.42 0.13
CA LEU A 1034 76.17 -3.67 -0.82
C LEU A 1034 77.57 -3.46 -0.20
N PRO A 1035 78.67 -3.71 -0.92
CA PRO A 1035 80.02 -3.60 -0.37
C PRO A 1035 80.27 -2.22 0.23
N THR A 1036 80.68 -2.17 1.50
CA THR A 1036 80.91 -0.94 2.27
C THR A 1036 82.30 -0.32 2.05
N ASP A 1037 82.87 -0.42 0.86
CA ASP A 1037 84.16 0.23 0.57
C ASP A 1037 84.11 1.09 -0.71
N PRO A 1038 84.16 2.44 -0.60
CA PRO A 1038 84.29 3.30 -1.76
C PRO A 1038 85.71 3.19 -2.34
N ALA A 1039 85.84 2.57 -3.51
CA ALA A 1039 87.09 2.59 -4.27
C ALA A 1039 87.51 4.04 -4.57
N GLN A 1040 88.68 4.46 -4.07
CA GLN A 1040 89.24 5.79 -4.29
C GLN A 1040 89.61 6.01 -5.77
N PRO A 1041 89.23 7.13 -6.40
CA PRO A 1041 89.84 7.57 -7.65
C PRO A 1041 91.19 8.25 -7.38
N GLN A 1042 92.26 7.73 -7.99
CA GLN A 1042 93.56 8.40 -8.05
C GLN A 1042 93.46 9.64 -8.95
N PHE A 1043 93.77 10.81 -8.41
CA PHE A 1043 94.11 11.99 -9.21
C PHE A 1043 95.61 11.95 -9.54
N ASP A 1044 95.95 12.10 -10.82
CA ASP A 1044 97.26 12.60 -11.25
C ASP A 1044 97.09 14.03 -11.77
N GLN A 1045 97.99 14.89 -11.32
CA GLN A 1045 97.91 16.34 -11.34
C GLN A 1045 98.83 16.85 -12.46
N ARG A 1046 98.27 17.49 -13.49
CA ARG A 1046 99.07 18.33 -14.42
C ARG A 1046 98.51 19.74 -14.54
N CYS A 1047 99.20 20.63 -13.84
CA CYS A 1047 99.57 22.02 -14.12
C CYS A 1047 98.51 23.07 -14.56
N GLN A 1048 98.50 24.13 -13.74
CA GLN A 1048 97.95 25.50 -13.87
C GLN A 1048 98.43 26.28 -15.12
N PRO A 1049 98.09 27.58 -15.29
CA PRO A 1049 96.76 28.21 -15.37
C PRO A 1049 96.66 29.13 -16.62
N SER A 1050 95.51 29.20 -17.29
CA SER A 1050 95.03 30.47 -17.87
C SER A 1050 93.65 30.28 -18.48
N ASN A 1051 92.73 31.14 -18.05
CA ASN A 1051 91.54 31.66 -18.71
C ASN A 1051 90.87 30.89 -19.87
N SER A 1052 89.54 30.91 -19.75
CA SER A 1052 88.53 30.85 -20.81
C SER A 1052 88.08 29.46 -21.27
N THR A 1053 86.90 29.11 -20.75
CA THR A 1053 85.71 28.69 -21.51
C THR A 1053 85.96 27.80 -22.74
N GLY A 1054 85.73 26.50 -22.56
CA GLY A 1054 85.65 25.53 -23.64
C GLY A 1054 84.96 24.25 -23.17
N SER A 1055 83.95 23.84 -23.91
CA SER A 1055 82.90 22.85 -23.60
C SER A 1055 83.37 21.44 -23.21
N ARG A 1056 82.51 20.72 -22.47
CA ARG A 1056 82.57 19.26 -22.32
C ARG A 1056 81.24 18.59 -22.69
N PHE A 1057 81.38 17.46 -23.36
CA PHE A 1057 80.37 16.48 -23.76
C PHE A 1057 79.92 15.60 -22.57
N ILE A 1058 78.62 15.33 -22.40
CA ILE A 1058 78.14 14.24 -21.54
C ILE A 1058 77.01 13.48 -22.26
N ASN A 1059 77.19 12.18 -22.41
CA ASN A 1059 76.16 11.21 -22.78
C ASN A 1059 75.60 10.52 -21.53
N THR A 1060 74.32 10.19 -21.66
CA THR A 1060 73.28 9.58 -20.83
C THR A 1060 73.63 8.40 -19.91
N GLY A 1061 72.94 8.34 -18.76
CA GLY A 1061 72.87 7.16 -17.88
C GLY A 1061 72.11 7.46 -16.58
N ARG A 1062 71.06 6.70 -16.32
CA ARG A 1062 69.94 6.97 -15.38
C ARG A 1062 70.29 6.71 -13.91
N GLY A 1063 69.67 7.47 -13.00
CA GLY A 1063 69.60 7.14 -11.57
C GLY A 1063 69.82 8.34 -10.65
N GLY A 1064 68.72 8.91 -10.16
CA GLY A 1064 68.73 9.96 -9.13
C GLY A 1064 67.32 10.06 -8.55
N LEU A 1065 67.20 9.61 -7.30
CA LEU A 1065 65.98 9.54 -6.49
C LEU A 1065 65.19 10.87 -6.47
N PRO A 1066 63.85 10.83 -6.42
CA PRO A 1066 63.05 12.04 -6.21
C PRO A 1066 63.30 12.62 -4.80
N PRO A 1067 63.20 13.95 -4.64
CA PRO A 1067 63.42 14.63 -3.36
C PRO A 1067 62.33 14.27 -2.33
N ARG A 1068 62.70 14.29 -1.04
CA ARG A 1068 61.74 14.13 0.07
C ARG A 1068 60.81 15.36 0.17
N PRO A 1069 59.58 15.21 0.68
CA PRO A 1069 58.64 16.32 0.85
C PRO A 1069 59.21 17.41 1.77
N GLY A 1070 59.56 18.57 1.22
CA GLY A 1070 59.93 19.77 1.99
C GLY A 1070 60.93 20.73 1.32
N GLU A 1071 61.79 20.28 0.39
CA GLU A 1071 62.71 21.18 -0.31
C GLU A 1071 62.12 21.70 -1.62
N ILE A 1072 61.88 23.02 -1.66
CA ILE A 1072 61.65 23.78 -2.89
C ILE A 1072 63.01 24.40 -3.27
N SER A 1073 63.74 23.83 -4.23
CA SER A 1073 64.86 24.53 -4.85
C SER A 1073 64.34 25.42 -5.98
N SER A 1074 64.40 26.72 -5.69
CA SER A 1074 64.01 27.86 -6.50
C SER A 1074 64.85 28.04 -7.77
N ASN A 1075 64.19 28.09 -8.92
CA ASN A 1075 64.39 29.18 -9.89
C ASN A 1075 63.19 29.25 -10.84
N THR A 1076 62.24 30.04 -10.40
CA THR A 1076 61.09 30.61 -11.10
C THR A 1076 61.50 31.58 -12.22
N LEU A 1077 60.73 31.60 -13.31
CA LEU A 1077 60.36 32.88 -13.93
C LEU A 1077 59.06 33.36 -13.28
N TRP A 1078 59.20 34.49 -12.59
CA TRP A 1078 58.18 35.39 -12.02
C TRP A 1078 57.26 36.00 -13.10
N GLU A 1079 56.13 36.68 -12.83
CA GLU A 1079 55.83 37.79 -11.90
C GLU A 1079 54.29 38.08 -11.98
N ASP A 1080 53.57 38.86 -11.15
CA ASP A 1080 53.85 39.91 -10.16
C ASP A 1080 52.65 39.97 -9.19
N ILE A 1081 52.93 39.99 -7.88
CA ILE A 1081 52.00 40.40 -6.82
C ILE A 1081 52.50 41.74 -6.29
N ARG A 1082 51.64 42.77 -6.37
CA ARG A 1082 51.77 43.96 -5.54
C ARG A 1082 50.59 44.08 -4.57
N HIS A 1083 50.90 43.85 -3.30
CA HIS A 1083 50.22 44.47 -2.16
C HIS A 1083 50.74 45.90 -1.98
N PRO A 1084 49.88 46.86 -1.59
CA PRO A 1084 49.85 47.33 -0.19
C PRO A 1084 48.42 47.75 0.23
N THR A 1085 47.97 48.03 1.46
CA THR A 1085 48.38 47.92 2.86
C THR A 1085 47.12 48.27 3.69
N THR A 1086 47.04 47.78 4.93
CA THR A 1086 46.38 48.40 6.11
C THR A 1086 44.85 48.67 6.15
N ARG A 1087 44.19 47.84 6.99
CA ARG A 1087 43.19 48.15 8.03
C ARG A 1087 41.92 48.94 7.64
N GLY A 1088 40.89 48.17 7.26
CA GLY A 1088 39.48 48.53 7.44
C GLY A 1088 38.66 47.27 7.72
N ARG A 1089 37.93 47.23 8.83
CA ARG A 1089 37.18 46.08 9.35
C ARG A 1089 36.23 45.46 8.31
N TYR A 1090 36.50 44.23 7.85
CA TYR A 1090 35.47 43.30 7.38
C TYR A 1090 35.89 41.86 7.73
N ARG A 1091 34.94 41.13 8.32
CA ARG A 1091 35.09 39.75 8.81
C ARG A 1091 35.00 38.77 7.64
N SER A 1092 36.00 37.92 7.47
CA SER A 1092 35.87 36.69 6.69
C SER A 1092 34.91 35.73 7.38
N ARG A 1093 33.91 35.24 6.65
CA ARG A 1093 33.25 33.95 6.92
C ARG A 1093 32.78 33.34 5.60
N THR A 1094 33.50 32.32 5.17
CA THR A 1094 33.15 31.35 4.12
C THR A 1094 34.06 30.14 4.34
N ALA A 1095 33.71 28.97 4.86
CA ALA A 1095 32.44 28.39 5.30
C ALA A 1095 31.33 28.43 4.24
N LEU A 1096 31.25 27.41 3.39
CA LEU A 1096 29.98 27.08 2.74
C LEU A 1096 29.09 26.43 3.81
N VAL A 1097 28.51 27.33 4.60
CA VAL A 1097 27.34 27.12 5.43
C VAL A 1097 26.18 26.97 4.46
N ASN A 1098 25.49 25.82 4.49
CA ASN A 1098 24.10 25.74 4.04
C ASN A 1098 23.34 26.92 4.69
N PRO A 1099 22.64 27.78 3.92
CA PRO A 1099 21.89 28.86 4.52
C PRO A 1099 20.94 28.29 5.59
N PRO A 1100 20.76 28.96 6.75
CA PRO A 1100 19.82 28.47 7.75
C PRO A 1100 18.45 28.37 7.11
N VAL A 1101 17.97 27.14 7.02
CA VAL A 1101 16.57 26.82 6.78
C VAL A 1101 15.79 27.57 7.84
N LYS A 1102 15.03 28.59 7.43
CA LYS A 1102 14.00 29.17 8.28
C LYS A 1102 13.02 28.04 8.62
N PRO A 1103 12.51 27.96 9.86
CA PRO A 1103 11.42 27.04 10.17
C PRO A 1103 10.26 27.27 9.18
N PRO A 1104 9.56 26.21 8.77
CA PRO A 1104 8.54 26.28 7.73
C PRO A 1104 7.45 27.25 8.17
N THR A 1105 7.36 28.40 7.48
CA THR A 1105 6.18 29.24 7.55
C THR A 1105 5.17 28.66 6.57
N THR A 1106 4.04 28.17 7.11
CA THR A 1106 2.81 27.83 6.37
C THR A 1106 2.65 28.72 5.11
N PRO A 1107 2.52 28.14 3.90
CA PRO A 1107 2.32 28.95 2.71
C PRO A 1107 0.99 29.68 2.82
N LYS A 1108 1.02 31.02 2.75
CA LYS A 1108 -0.21 31.78 2.51
C LYS A 1108 -0.76 31.37 1.14
N PRO A 1109 -2.07 31.14 1.00
CA PRO A 1109 -2.66 30.70 -0.25
C PRO A 1109 -2.31 31.68 -1.37
N LYS A 1110 -1.71 31.18 -2.46
CA LYS A 1110 -1.54 31.95 -3.69
C LYS A 1110 -2.93 32.38 -4.16
N ARG A 1111 -3.15 33.69 -4.21
CA ARG A 1111 -4.40 34.26 -4.72
C ARG A 1111 -4.51 33.89 -6.21
N ILE A 1112 -5.47 33.06 -6.56
CA ILE A 1112 -5.82 32.73 -7.95
C ILE A 1112 -6.29 34.02 -8.62
N ILE A 1113 -5.65 34.38 -9.73
CA ILE A 1113 -6.01 35.55 -10.56
C ILE A 1113 -6.65 35.00 -11.83
N GLU A 1114 -7.87 35.44 -12.14
CA GLU A 1114 -8.58 35.04 -13.36
C GLU A 1114 -7.79 35.46 -14.61
N ALA A 1115 -7.72 34.58 -15.61
CA ALA A 1115 -7.08 34.88 -16.89
C ALA A 1115 -7.77 36.07 -17.57
N GLN A 1116 -6.99 37.07 -17.96
CA GLN A 1116 -7.45 38.31 -18.61
C GLN A 1116 -7.16 38.32 -20.12
N GLY A 1117 -6.47 37.30 -20.66
CA GLY A 1117 -6.15 37.19 -22.08
C GLY A 1117 -5.73 35.79 -22.50
N LEU A 1118 -5.78 35.55 -23.81
CA LEU A 1118 -5.42 34.28 -24.46
C LEU A 1118 -4.37 34.60 -25.52
N MET A 1119 -3.20 33.97 -25.42
CA MET A 1119 -2.07 34.18 -26.35
C MET A 1119 -1.76 32.88 -27.07
N ILE A 1120 -1.32 33.02 -28.32
CA ILE A 1120 -0.86 31.90 -29.15
C ILE A 1120 0.61 32.13 -29.44
N ASP A 1121 1.45 31.14 -29.15
CA ASP A 1121 2.88 31.21 -29.47
C ASP A 1121 3.13 30.94 -30.97
N ALA A 1122 4.40 31.01 -31.38
CA ALA A 1122 4.81 30.81 -32.77
C ALA A 1122 4.52 29.39 -33.29
N ASP A 1123 4.34 28.42 -32.39
CA ASP A 1123 4.10 27.01 -32.70
C ASP A 1123 2.60 26.66 -32.66
N GLY A 1124 1.73 27.64 -32.38
CA GLY A 1124 0.28 27.47 -32.36
C GLY A 1124 -0.29 27.02 -31.01
N ASN A 1125 0.52 26.98 -29.95
CA ASN A 1125 0.06 26.59 -28.62
C ASN A 1125 -0.63 27.78 -27.93
N ILE A 1126 -1.74 27.48 -27.26
CA ILE A 1126 -2.58 28.47 -26.60
C ILE A 1126 -2.26 28.50 -25.11
N PHE A 1127 -1.93 29.69 -24.58
CA PHE A 1127 -1.74 29.89 -23.13
C PHE A 1127 -2.53 31.08 -22.61
N LEU A 1128 -3.02 30.94 -21.37
CA LEU A 1128 -3.81 31.95 -20.66
C LEU A 1128 -2.88 32.90 -19.90
N THR A 1129 -3.08 34.21 -20.06
CA THR A 1129 -2.29 35.24 -19.39
C THR A 1129 -3.14 36.06 -18.41
N ALA A 1130 -2.53 36.47 -17.30
CA ALA A 1130 -3.15 37.33 -16.29
C ALA A 1130 -3.13 38.82 -16.66
N TYR A 1131 -2.56 39.18 -17.82
CA TYR A 1131 -2.48 40.56 -18.32
C TYR A 1131 -3.30 40.72 -19.62
N PRO A 1132 -4.09 41.81 -19.76
CA PRO A 1132 -4.86 42.05 -20.99
C PRO A 1132 -3.92 42.23 -22.19
N THR A 1133 -4.18 41.50 -23.28
CA THR A 1133 -3.42 41.62 -24.53
C THR A 1133 -3.74 42.94 -25.22
N THR A 1134 -2.75 43.82 -25.37
CA THR A 1134 -2.88 45.08 -26.12
C THR A 1134 -2.86 44.81 -27.62
N VAL A 1135 -4.03 44.83 -28.27
CA VAL A 1135 -4.12 44.71 -29.74
C VAL A 1135 -3.68 46.03 -30.36
N THR A 1136 -2.58 46.03 -31.13
CA THR A 1136 -2.20 47.15 -32.01
C THR A 1136 -2.70 46.85 -33.43
N PRO A 1137 -3.63 47.64 -33.98
CA PRO A 1137 -4.06 47.51 -35.36
C PRO A 1137 -3.26 48.44 -36.27
N ASP A 1138 -2.60 47.88 -37.28
CA ASP A 1138 -2.20 48.45 -38.58
C ASP A 1138 -0.96 47.68 -39.07
N GLY A 1139 -0.76 47.33 -40.33
CA GLY A 1139 -1.44 47.67 -41.57
C GLY A 1139 -0.63 47.03 -42.71
N PHE A 1140 -1.28 46.85 -43.85
CA PHE A 1140 -0.76 46.26 -45.08
C PHE A 1140 0.61 46.80 -45.56
N ARG A 1141 1.29 45.95 -46.34
CA ARG A 1141 2.24 46.20 -47.45
C ARG A 1141 3.77 46.10 -47.20
N GLN A 1142 4.28 44.95 -47.68
CA GLN A 1142 5.11 44.81 -48.89
C GLN A 1142 6.66 44.97 -48.81
N VAL A 1143 7.29 44.01 -49.51
CA VAL A 1143 8.60 43.97 -50.20
C VAL A 1143 9.86 43.58 -49.37
N PRO A 1144 10.96 43.14 -50.00
CA PRO A 1144 11.38 41.73 -50.19
C PRO A 1144 12.77 41.43 -49.56
N GLY A 1145 13.18 40.17 -49.42
CA GLY A 1145 14.14 39.56 -50.36
C GLY A 1145 15.60 39.50 -49.83
N SER A 1146 16.19 38.30 -49.85
CA SER A 1146 17.64 37.96 -49.75
C SER A 1146 18.38 38.32 -48.45
N CYS A 1147 19.31 37.54 -47.88
CA CYS A 1147 20.06 36.36 -48.32
C CYS A 1147 20.66 35.61 -47.10
N TYR A 1148 20.81 34.29 -47.28
CA TYR A 1148 21.70 33.28 -46.65
C TYR A 1148 23.11 33.77 -46.24
N LEU A 1149 23.94 33.17 -45.36
CA LEU A 1149 24.20 31.83 -44.78
C LEU A 1149 24.62 32.05 -43.29
N ARG A 1150 24.58 31.12 -42.33
CA ARG A 1150 25.06 29.72 -42.30
C ARG A 1150 24.48 29.00 -41.09
#